data_AF-A0A5C3NPK6-F1
#
_entry.id   AF-A0A5C3NPK6-F1
#
_cell.length_a   1.000
_cell.length_b   1.000
_cell.length_c   1.000
_cell.angle_alpha   90.00
_cell.angle_beta   90.00
_cell.angle_gamma   90.00
#
_symmetry.space_group_name_H-M   'P 1'
#
loop_
_entity.id
_entity.type
_entity.pdbx_description
1 polymer ?
#
loop_
_entity_poly.entity_id
_entity_poly.type
_entity_poly.pdbx_seq_one_letter_code
_entity_poly.pdbx_strand_id
1 'polypeptide(L)'
;MIDDGFRVEVPDTNVANGGDTSNRMNMDPIETPPEPPGRRRRRFMPSWKVRNMLPGPSNLRTEGGSDDNPSGDIASRLMEELDSRVRAAEDSASAVDHAASLSASADHTGAVANPEDPAPQPTLFTRTVRTTANKFGLWRRYTHRPTAVAEEPSLEERFEPRASANASKSSTRTISDIIRPFPNLSAWRWSHWFWSRSSSSKTKDDRRALQELVCGPGFEPRDIEGLDFNALEAELDKTALPWQDPHGGWRETKLTIGIPTGVKPTQADRRTAAAAAREAARDIGVPDGAPSIDVPGIHFDIPGFHYRSIPSVMRSVIEHDHAARDFVWEPYEEYVQLPGNSDAMEERAYSEMWTTDAFITAHRELQDSPTEPGCTLPRVIAGLILSSDGTHVAQFGSASMWPDYLAFANQSKYTRVRPEAHAIHHLAYIPKLPDSVREAIRKIRPKGAVAPLLTHLRRELFHAAWGVILEDDEFLHAYEHGMVLRCSDGVVRRVYPRIFVYSADYPEKVLIATIRDMGRCPCPRCLVTKDRLGAVGSTSDRQARTDSARHDNEERQQRVSEARTRIYNDGYVVNSDVVENLLKDDSLVPTENAFSKIKGLNSHRSFDFHEILVVDLMHEFELGVWKAVFAHLVRILEAQDPILVDKMNERYRQVPIFGRSTIRRFTSDVSEMRKMAARDFEDMLQCSIPCFENLLPSPYNEQVLDLLYVLASWHAAAKLRMHTDSSLKVLDSWTTSLGRHLRHFQRVVCEAFNTHETRREREARQRAEARRNTSTGGSASQAGDRQPRPRKFNLTRYKLHALGDYVTSITRFGTTDGYSTQPTELEHRRLKARYRRTNKNKATGQIVNIGIREAEMRRMGQELHEIGVHVPGNKPQPAPDADNTPAEVHVHIAKEQHHANAVYIDQLLHENRNDPAFEVCPALPFPMIQ
;
A
#
# COMPACT_ATOMS: atom_id res chain seq x y z
N MET A 1 17.70 13.81 62.92
CA MET A 1 17.69 12.76 63.95
C MET A 1 17.95 11.44 63.26
N ILE A 2 19.17 10.93 63.49
CA ILE A 2 19.61 9.52 63.54
C ILE A 2 19.38 8.69 62.26
N ASP A 3 20.39 8.40 61.43
CA ASP A 3 21.55 7.48 61.55
C ASP A 3 21.25 5.99 61.31
N ASP A 4 22.31 5.30 60.84
CA ASP A 4 22.56 3.86 60.61
C ASP A 4 22.44 3.38 59.14
N GLY A 5 23.48 2.87 58.44
CA GLY A 5 24.87 2.55 58.80
C GLY A 5 25.25 1.07 58.57
N PHE A 6 26.26 0.83 57.71
CA PHE A 6 27.25 -0.30 57.68
C PHE A 6 26.85 -1.68 57.08
N ARG A 7 27.54 -2.15 56.01
CA ARG A 7 28.80 -2.96 55.85
C ARG A 7 28.65 -4.48 56.16
N VAL A 8 28.85 -5.37 55.18
CA VAL A 8 30.04 -6.22 54.83
C VAL A 8 29.90 -7.65 55.36
N GLU A 9 30.11 -8.68 54.52
CA GLU A 9 31.07 -9.78 54.76
C GLU A 9 31.12 -10.84 53.64
N VAL A 10 32.35 -11.27 53.36
CA VAL A 10 32.79 -12.44 52.59
C VAL A 10 33.01 -13.59 53.59
N PRO A 11 32.98 -14.86 53.15
CA PRO A 11 34.08 -15.73 53.57
C PRO A 11 34.65 -16.62 52.44
N ASP A 12 35.98 -16.68 52.41
CA ASP A 12 36.82 -17.69 51.75
C ASP A 12 36.94 -18.95 52.63
N THR A 13 37.19 -20.12 52.02
CA THR A 13 38.49 -20.87 52.09
C THR A 13 38.39 -22.38 51.79
N ASN A 14 39.41 -22.86 51.04
CA ASN A 14 40.15 -24.15 51.09
C ASN A 14 40.41 -24.68 49.67
N VAL A 15 41.57 -24.45 49.02
CA VAL A 15 42.95 -24.97 49.22
C VAL A 15 43.08 -26.49 48.99
N ALA A 16 43.75 -26.91 47.90
CA ALA A 16 45.07 -27.58 47.93
C ALA A 16 45.51 -28.18 46.56
N ASN A 17 46.74 -27.82 46.16
CA ASN A 17 47.79 -28.59 45.46
C ASN A 17 47.53 -29.18 44.05
N GLY A 18 48.44 -29.09 43.06
CA GLY A 18 49.81 -28.58 42.98
C GLY A 18 50.48 -28.96 41.64
N GLY A 19 51.63 -28.35 41.34
CA GLY A 19 52.61 -28.70 40.27
C GLY A 19 52.25 -28.18 38.87
N ASP A 20 52.81 -27.09 38.32
CA ASP A 20 54.19 -26.59 38.15
C ASP A 20 54.98 -27.25 36.99
N THR A 21 55.83 -26.42 36.35
CA THR A 21 56.68 -26.55 35.15
C THR A 21 56.05 -26.09 33.82
N SER A 22 56.21 -24.82 33.40
CA SER A 22 57.39 -24.17 32.73
C SER A 22 57.59 -24.69 31.30
N ASN A 23 57.82 -23.93 30.22
CA ASN A 23 58.36 -22.59 30.00
C ASN A 23 58.04 -22.24 28.51
N ARG A 24 57.67 -21.00 28.13
CA ARG A 24 58.54 -19.96 27.47
C ARG A 24 59.30 -20.45 26.22
N MET A 25 59.45 -19.73 25.11
CA MET A 25 59.11 -18.38 24.61
C MET A 25 59.74 -18.23 23.19
N ASN A 26 59.41 -17.15 22.48
CA ASN A 26 60.10 -16.48 21.34
C ASN A 26 59.77 -16.99 19.91
N MET A 27 59.26 -16.19 18.94
CA MET A 27 59.73 -14.92 18.29
C MET A 27 61.13 -15.06 17.66
N ASP A 28 61.45 -14.80 16.39
CA ASP A 28 60.84 -14.21 15.17
C ASP A 28 61.62 -14.76 13.91
N PRO A 29 61.83 -14.06 12.76
CA PRO A 29 60.99 -13.98 11.55
C PRO A 29 61.71 -14.38 10.21
N ILE A 30 61.06 -14.05 9.07
CA ILE A 30 61.56 -13.85 7.67
C ILE A 30 61.56 -15.06 6.69
N GLU A 31 60.76 -14.96 5.61
CA GLU A 31 61.15 -14.97 4.17
C GLU A 31 59.98 -15.42 3.24
N THR A 32 59.79 -14.69 2.13
CA THR A 32 58.83 -14.96 1.03
C THR A 32 59.52 -15.75 -0.11
N PRO A 33 58.85 -16.05 -1.26
CA PRO A 33 58.16 -17.30 -1.61
C PRO A 33 58.86 -18.11 -2.75
N PRO A 34 58.29 -19.24 -3.20
CA PRO A 34 58.08 -19.35 -4.66
C PRO A 34 56.76 -20.02 -5.11
N GLU A 35 56.42 -19.73 -6.37
CA GLU A 35 55.27 -20.14 -7.19
C GLU A 35 55.08 -21.67 -7.41
N PRO A 36 53.89 -22.11 -7.89
CA PRO A 36 53.49 -23.53 -7.96
C PRO A 36 53.77 -24.19 -9.32
N PRO A 37 54.03 -25.51 -9.38
CA PRO A 37 54.07 -26.22 -10.66
C PRO A 37 52.68 -26.77 -11.07
N GLY A 38 52.19 -26.25 -12.21
CA GLY A 38 51.61 -27.00 -13.32
C GLY A 38 50.46 -28.00 -13.08
N ARG A 39 49.21 -27.54 -13.19
CA ARG A 39 48.04 -28.41 -13.43
C ARG A 39 48.01 -28.92 -14.87
N ARG A 40 48.23 -30.23 -15.05
CA ARG A 40 47.89 -30.97 -16.29
C ARG A 40 46.37 -31.07 -16.44
N ARG A 41 45.85 -30.58 -17.57
CA ARG A 41 44.48 -30.81 -18.05
C ARG A 41 44.29 -32.30 -18.37
N ARG A 42 43.26 -32.93 -17.80
CA ARG A 42 42.61 -34.12 -18.40
C ARG A 42 41.13 -33.82 -18.58
N ARG A 43 40.71 -33.80 -19.85
CA ARG A 43 39.32 -33.83 -20.31
C ARG A 43 38.73 -35.20 -19.96
N PHE A 44 37.55 -35.22 -19.37
CA PHE A 44 36.60 -36.32 -19.48
C PHE A 44 35.20 -35.72 -19.60
N MET A 45 34.61 -35.85 -20.79
CA MET A 45 33.17 -35.77 -21.03
C MET A 45 32.65 -37.19 -21.22
N PRO A 46 31.43 -37.49 -20.76
CA PRO A 46 30.56 -38.43 -21.45
C PRO A 46 29.34 -37.68 -22.00
N SER A 47 29.18 -37.81 -23.32
CA SER A 47 28.02 -37.46 -24.11
C SER A 47 26.77 -38.24 -23.70
N TRP A 48 25.62 -37.58 -23.58
CA TRP A 48 24.32 -38.23 -23.63
C TRP A 48 23.55 -37.73 -24.86
N LYS A 49 23.29 -38.66 -25.79
CA LYS A 49 22.47 -38.46 -26.98
C LYS A 49 21.00 -38.56 -26.57
N VAL A 50 20.24 -37.47 -26.70
CA VAL A 50 18.77 -37.53 -26.77
C VAL A 50 18.39 -37.91 -28.20
N ARG A 51 17.58 -38.96 -28.32
CA ARG A 51 17.11 -39.51 -29.59
C ARG A 51 15.82 -38.78 -29.97
N ASN A 52 15.90 -37.87 -30.94
CA ASN A 52 14.74 -37.25 -31.56
C ASN A 52 13.94 -38.29 -32.36
N MET A 53 12.63 -38.33 -32.17
CA MET A 53 11.68 -38.88 -33.13
C MET A 53 10.48 -37.94 -33.25
N LEU A 54 10.55 -37.05 -34.24
CA LEU A 54 9.41 -36.47 -34.94
C LEU A 54 9.76 -36.56 -36.44
N PRO A 55 8.91 -37.14 -37.30
CA PRO A 55 9.19 -37.17 -38.74
C PRO A 55 8.71 -35.89 -39.43
N GLY A 56 9.62 -35.26 -40.17
CA GLY A 56 9.33 -34.22 -41.16
C GLY A 56 8.92 -34.81 -42.54
N PRO A 57 8.51 -33.96 -43.49
CA PRO A 57 7.68 -34.37 -44.63
C PRO A 57 8.49 -34.79 -45.85
N SER A 58 8.01 -35.80 -46.58
CA SER A 58 8.44 -36.06 -47.96
C SER A 58 7.34 -36.70 -48.80
N ASN A 59 7.08 -36.09 -49.96
CA ASN A 59 6.11 -36.44 -50.99
C ASN A 59 6.27 -37.87 -51.55
N LEU A 60 5.16 -38.57 -51.81
CA LEU A 60 4.85 -39.29 -53.07
C LEU A 60 3.52 -40.10 -53.00
N ARG A 61 2.61 -39.75 -53.92
CA ARG A 61 1.64 -40.57 -54.68
C ARG A 61 0.89 -41.76 -54.03
N THR A 62 -0.45 -41.62 -54.07
CA THR A 62 -1.52 -42.59 -54.43
C THR A 62 -1.42 -44.02 -53.90
N GLU A 63 -2.34 -44.40 -53.01
CA GLU A 63 -3.48 -45.32 -53.26
C GLU A 63 -4.30 -45.51 -51.97
N GLY A 64 -5.56 -45.92 -52.13
CA GLY A 64 -6.66 -45.68 -51.17
C GLY A 64 -6.77 -46.63 -49.98
N GLY A 65 -7.71 -46.30 -49.10
CA GLY A 65 -8.11 -47.12 -47.95
C GLY A 65 -8.76 -46.27 -46.86
N SER A 66 -10.03 -46.53 -46.59
CA SER A 66 -10.90 -45.88 -45.61
C SER A 66 -10.44 -46.04 -44.17
N ASP A 67 -10.72 -45.03 -43.32
CA ASP A 67 -11.54 -45.18 -42.09
C ASP A 67 -11.51 -43.90 -41.23
N ASP A 68 -12.67 -43.58 -40.65
CA ASP A 68 -13.08 -42.35 -39.98
C ASP A 68 -12.33 -42.03 -38.67
N ASN A 69 -12.01 -40.74 -38.43
CA ASN A 69 -11.71 -40.21 -37.09
C ASN A 69 -12.18 -38.74 -36.94
N PRO A 70 -13.11 -38.40 -36.01
CA PRO A 70 -13.64 -37.05 -35.84
C PRO A 70 -12.81 -36.28 -34.80
N SER A 71 -11.78 -35.57 -35.23
CA SER A 71 -11.01 -34.67 -34.33
C SER A 71 -10.49 -33.40 -35.01
N GLY A 72 -10.77 -33.20 -36.30
CA GLY A 72 -10.39 -31.99 -37.06
C GLY A 72 -11.50 -30.93 -37.21
N ASP A 73 -12.76 -31.28 -36.90
CA ASP A 73 -13.93 -30.44 -37.21
C ASP A 73 -14.26 -29.38 -36.13
N ILE A 74 -13.64 -29.43 -34.95
CA ILE A 74 -13.94 -28.48 -33.86
C ILE A 74 -13.14 -27.17 -34.00
N ALA A 75 -11.89 -27.25 -34.46
CA ALA A 75 -11.04 -26.07 -34.62
C ALA A 75 -11.47 -25.19 -35.80
N SER A 76 -11.90 -25.80 -36.91
CA SER A 76 -12.44 -25.05 -38.07
C SER A 76 -13.78 -24.40 -37.75
N ARG A 77 -14.68 -25.08 -37.02
CA ARG A 77 -15.95 -24.50 -36.57
C ARG A 77 -15.78 -23.35 -35.57
N LEU A 78 -14.78 -23.44 -34.68
CA LEU A 78 -14.45 -22.35 -33.75
C LEU A 78 -13.90 -21.11 -34.46
N MET A 79 -13.12 -21.30 -35.53
CA MET A 79 -12.61 -20.19 -36.34
C MET A 79 -13.72 -19.57 -37.22
N GLU A 80 -14.61 -20.37 -37.81
CA GLU A 80 -15.78 -19.85 -38.55
C GLU A 80 -16.77 -19.11 -37.64
N GLU A 81 -16.97 -19.57 -36.40
CA GLU A 81 -17.85 -18.89 -35.43
C GLU A 81 -17.22 -17.60 -34.88
N LEU A 82 -15.88 -17.52 -34.80
CA LEU A 82 -15.18 -16.29 -34.45
C LEU A 82 -15.30 -15.25 -35.59
N ASP A 83 -15.12 -15.69 -36.83
CA ASP A 83 -15.24 -14.85 -38.03
C ASP A 83 -16.67 -14.33 -38.23
N SER A 84 -17.70 -15.13 -37.92
CA SER A 84 -19.09 -14.70 -38.03
C SER A 84 -19.46 -13.65 -36.97
N ARG A 85 -18.86 -13.72 -35.77
CA ARG A 85 -19.08 -12.75 -34.69
C ARG A 85 -18.36 -11.43 -34.92
N VAL A 86 -17.19 -11.46 -35.56
CA VAL A 86 -16.47 -10.25 -35.99
C VAL A 86 -17.27 -9.52 -37.08
N ARG A 87 -17.77 -10.24 -38.10
CA ARG A 87 -18.61 -9.64 -39.16
C ARG A 87 -19.93 -9.07 -38.63
N ALA A 88 -20.58 -9.75 -37.68
CA ALA A 88 -21.80 -9.24 -37.05
C ALA A 88 -21.57 -7.98 -36.20
N ALA A 89 -20.38 -7.82 -35.62
CA ALA A 89 -19.98 -6.62 -34.86
C ALA A 89 -19.66 -5.44 -35.79
N GLU A 90 -19.05 -5.71 -36.96
CA GLU A 90 -18.78 -4.71 -37.99
C GLU A 90 -20.07 -4.22 -38.66
N ASP A 91 -21.03 -5.11 -38.94
CA ASP A 91 -22.35 -4.73 -39.49
C ASP A 91 -23.20 -3.95 -38.48
N SER A 92 -23.03 -4.19 -37.18
CA SER A 92 -23.71 -3.42 -36.11
C SER A 92 -23.10 -2.02 -35.92
N ALA A 93 -21.80 -1.85 -36.18
CA ALA A 93 -21.14 -0.54 -36.14
C ALA A 93 -21.51 0.33 -37.36
N SER A 94 -21.73 -0.28 -38.54
CA SER A 94 -22.17 0.44 -39.74
C SER A 94 -23.63 0.90 -39.69
N ALA A 95 -24.47 0.34 -38.82
CA ALA A 95 -25.89 0.70 -38.71
C ALA A 95 -26.15 1.94 -37.82
N VAL A 96 -25.14 2.43 -37.09
CA VAL A 96 -25.26 3.60 -36.20
C VAL A 96 -24.94 4.91 -36.93
N ASP A 97 -24.19 4.87 -38.04
CA ASP A 97 -23.78 6.06 -38.82
C ASP A 97 -24.78 6.52 -39.91
N HIS A 98 -25.90 5.80 -40.09
CA HIS A 98 -26.93 6.15 -41.09
C HIS A 98 -28.22 6.78 -40.53
N ALA A 99 -28.26 7.13 -39.23
CA ALA A 99 -29.42 7.79 -38.62
C ALA A 99 -29.26 9.30 -38.36
N ALA A 100 -28.16 9.93 -38.80
CA ALA A 100 -27.85 11.35 -38.53
C ALA A 100 -27.79 12.23 -39.79
N SER A 101 -28.57 11.92 -40.82
CA SER A 101 -28.78 12.82 -41.96
C SER A 101 -30.16 12.60 -42.52
N LEU A 102 -31.13 13.43 -42.11
CA LEU A 102 -32.38 13.77 -42.82
C LEU A 102 -33.21 14.72 -41.95
N SER A 103 -33.07 16.03 -42.16
CA SER A 103 -34.18 17.00 -42.20
C SER A 103 -33.66 18.44 -42.27
N ALA A 104 -33.55 18.95 -43.50
CA ALA A 104 -33.47 20.38 -43.76
C ALA A 104 -34.31 20.69 -44.99
N SER A 105 -35.46 21.35 -44.80
CA SER A 105 -36.07 22.32 -45.74
C SER A 105 -37.46 22.76 -45.25
N ALA A 106 -37.62 24.06 -44.97
CA ALA A 106 -38.70 24.91 -45.51
C ALA A 106 -38.64 26.35 -44.94
N ASP A 107 -38.67 27.31 -45.85
CA ASP A 107 -38.67 28.78 -45.66
C ASP A 107 -39.96 29.34 -45.01
N HIS A 108 -39.87 30.48 -44.31
CA HIS A 108 -40.41 31.79 -44.77
C HIS A 108 -40.36 32.95 -43.74
N THR A 109 -39.76 34.06 -44.18
CA THR A 109 -40.09 35.51 -44.02
C THR A 109 -40.45 36.14 -42.67
N GLY A 110 -39.75 37.23 -42.32
CA GLY A 110 -40.28 38.33 -41.49
C GLY A 110 -39.20 39.15 -40.76
N ALA A 111 -38.98 40.40 -41.19
CA ALA A 111 -38.03 41.35 -40.60
C ALA A 111 -38.53 41.98 -39.28
N VAL A 112 -37.61 42.39 -38.39
CA VAL A 112 -37.44 43.76 -37.79
C VAL A 112 -36.69 43.75 -36.43
N ALA A 113 -35.69 44.66 -36.34
CA ALA A 113 -35.07 45.37 -35.19
C ALA A 113 -34.15 44.66 -34.14
N ASN A 114 -32.91 45.15 -34.08
CA ASN A 114 -31.88 45.10 -33.01
C ASN A 114 -32.33 45.87 -31.73
N PRO A 115 -31.60 45.90 -30.58
CA PRO A 115 -30.35 45.21 -30.18
C PRO A 115 -30.35 44.65 -28.72
N GLU A 116 -29.54 43.63 -28.43
CA GLU A 116 -28.88 43.42 -27.11
C GLU A 116 -27.85 42.28 -27.28
N ASP A 117 -26.56 42.57 -27.10
CA ASP A 117 -25.47 41.61 -27.19
C ASP A 117 -25.67 40.47 -26.16
N PRO A 118 -25.83 39.20 -26.56
CA PRO A 118 -25.66 38.10 -25.63
C PRO A 118 -24.15 37.86 -25.45
N ALA A 119 -23.75 37.78 -24.19
CA ALA A 119 -22.40 37.46 -23.74
C ALA A 119 -21.76 36.32 -24.56
N PRO A 120 -20.44 36.36 -24.83
CA PRO A 120 -19.77 35.37 -25.65
C PRO A 120 -19.92 33.99 -25.01
N GLN A 121 -20.67 33.11 -25.65
CA GLN A 121 -20.66 31.69 -25.30
C GLN A 121 -19.27 31.13 -25.63
N PRO A 122 -18.58 30.45 -24.69
CA PRO A 122 -17.32 29.82 -24.99
C PRO A 122 -17.58 28.57 -25.82
N THR A 123 -17.36 28.67 -27.13
CA THR A 123 -17.18 27.52 -28.01
C THR A 123 -15.83 26.87 -27.68
N LEU A 124 -15.86 25.80 -26.86
CA LEU A 124 -14.70 24.96 -26.57
C LEU A 124 -14.29 24.19 -27.85
N PHE A 125 -13.39 24.77 -28.63
CA PHE A 125 -12.62 24.00 -29.62
C PHE A 125 -11.61 23.11 -28.87
N THR A 126 -11.93 21.82 -28.72
CA THR A 126 -11.07 20.78 -28.12
C THR A 126 -9.93 20.40 -29.06
N ARG A 127 -8.89 21.24 -29.14
CA ARG A 127 -7.64 20.85 -29.79
C ARG A 127 -6.81 20.01 -28.82
N THR A 128 -6.86 18.68 -28.99
CA THR A 128 -5.98 17.75 -28.27
C THR A 128 -4.51 18.09 -28.57
N VAL A 129 -3.66 18.04 -27.54
CA VAL A 129 -2.23 18.34 -27.67
C VAL A 129 -1.42 17.07 -27.50
N ARG A 130 -0.62 16.75 -28.51
CA ARG A 130 0.32 15.62 -28.53
C ARG A 130 1.74 16.13 -28.33
N THR A 131 2.47 15.56 -27.37
CA THR A 131 3.92 15.82 -27.22
C THR A 131 4.73 14.99 -28.22
N THR A 132 5.98 15.38 -28.44
CA THR A 132 6.96 14.51 -29.09
C THR A 132 7.25 13.30 -28.21
N ALA A 133 7.57 12.16 -28.83
CA ALA A 133 8.03 10.98 -28.12
C ALA A 133 9.43 11.20 -27.52
N ASN A 134 9.64 10.68 -26.31
CA ASN A 134 10.95 10.63 -25.68
C ASN A 134 11.83 9.50 -26.28
N LYS A 135 13.05 9.31 -25.74
CA LYS A 135 13.98 8.28 -26.21
C LYS A 135 13.46 6.82 -26.08
N PHE A 136 12.42 6.61 -25.28
CA PHE A 136 11.77 5.31 -25.08
C PHE A 136 10.49 5.16 -25.92
N GLY A 137 10.17 6.13 -26.78
CA GLY A 137 8.94 6.11 -27.57
C GLY A 137 7.69 6.53 -26.80
N LEU A 138 7.83 7.01 -25.55
CA LEU A 138 6.71 7.49 -24.75
C LEU A 138 6.35 8.92 -25.14
N TRP A 139 5.07 9.18 -25.35
CA TRP A 139 4.52 10.49 -25.65
C TRP A 139 3.19 10.68 -24.92
N ARG A 140 2.70 11.92 -24.86
CA ARG A 140 1.53 12.28 -24.04
C ARG A 140 0.45 12.95 -24.87
N ARG A 141 -0.80 12.63 -24.55
CA ARG A 141 -2.01 13.28 -25.09
C ARG A 141 -2.72 14.04 -23.98
N TYR A 142 -2.79 15.36 -24.14
CA TYR A 142 -3.58 16.24 -23.28
C TYR A 142 -4.92 16.54 -23.94
N THR A 143 -5.99 16.60 -23.14
CA THR A 143 -7.35 16.95 -23.60
C THR A 143 -7.50 18.43 -23.93
N HIS A 144 -6.62 19.27 -23.39
CA HIS A 144 -6.53 20.71 -23.61
C HIS A 144 -5.06 21.12 -23.68
N ARG A 145 -4.78 22.36 -24.09
CA ARG A 145 -3.41 22.86 -24.10
C ARG A 145 -2.90 23.03 -22.67
N PRO A 146 -1.83 22.33 -22.26
CA PRO A 146 -1.37 22.40 -20.88
C PRO A 146 -0.71 23.75 -20.57
N THR A 147 -0.83 24.22 -19.33
CA THR A 147 -0.17 25.44 -18.85
C THR A 147 1.35 25.23 -18.74
N ALA A 148 1.76 24.00 -18.41
CA ALA A 148 3.16 23.56 -18.43
C ALA A 148 3.22 22.07 -18.79
N VAL A 149 4.14 21.69 -19.67
CA VAL A 149 4.42 20.27 -19.93
C VAL A 149 5.44 19.82 -18.90
N ALA A 150 5.06 18.89 -18.03
CA ALA A 150 5.97 18.35 -17.01
C ALA A 150 7.20 17.71 -17.67
N GLU A 151 8.40 18.26 -17.51
CA GLU A 151 9.61 17.66 -18.09
C GLU A 151 9.86 16.28 -17.46
N GLU A 152 10.04 15.25 -18.28
CA GLU A 152 10.45 13.95 -17.75
C GLU A 152 11.86 14.05 -17.16
N PRO A 153 12.04 13.68 -15.89
CA PRO A 153 13.39 13.52 -15.38
C PRO A 153 14.13 12.47 -16.19
N SER A 154 15.38 12.81 -16.55
CA SER A 154 16.37 11.83 -16.98
C SER A 154 16.45 10.68 -15.97
N LEU A 155 16.96 9.52 -16.39
CA LEU A 155 17.02 8.36 -15.51
C LEU A 155 17.84 8.69 -14.25
N GLU A 156 18.89 9.48 -14.44
CA GLU A 156 19.78 10.04 -13.43
C GLU A 156 19.05 11.00 -12.48
N GLU A 157 18.25 11.94 -13.01
CA GLU A 157 17.43 12.86 -12.20
C GLU A 157 16.34 12.16 -11.38
N ARG A 158 15.87 10.97 -11.79
CA ARG A 158 14.92 10.17 -10.99
C ARG A 158 15.54 9.66 -9.69
N PHE A 159 16.87 9.51 -9.66
CA PHE A 159 17.61 9.04 -8.49
C PHE A 159 18.23 10.18 -7.68
N GLU A 160 18.36 11.37 -8.25
CA GLU A 160 18.79 12.58 -7.51
C GLU A 160 17.60 13.27 -6.81
N PRO A 161 17.78 13.89 -5.63
CA PRO A 161 16.75 14.75 -5.06
C PRO A 161 16.62 16.04 -5.88
N ARG A 162 15.56 16.15 -6.72
CA ARG A 162 15.25 17.36 -7.52
C ARG A 162 15.06 18.65 -6.71
N ALA A 163 14.81 18.53 -5.41
CA ALA A 163 14.52 19.67 -4.53
C ALA A 163 15.63 20.75 -4.43
N SER A 164 16.81 20.55 -5.02
CA SER A 164 17.97 21.44 -4.84
C SER A 164 18.44 22.21 -6.09
N ALA A 165 18.14 21.77 -7.32
CA ALA A 165 18.87 22.28 -8.49
C ALA A 165 18.28 23.56 -9.12
N ASN A 166 16.95 23.73 -9.12
CA ASN A 166 16.28 24.81 -9.88
C ASN A 166 15.50 25.82 -9.01
N ALA A 167 15.78 25.89 -7.71
CA ALA A 167 15.13 26.86 -6.84
C ALA A 167 15.61 28.28 -7.19
N SER A 168 14.72 29.12 -7.73
CA SER A 168 14.90 30.56 -7.61
C SER A 168 14.92 30.91 -6.12
N LYS A 169 15.85 31.77 -5.71
CA LYS A 169 16.01 32.21 -4.30
C LYS A 169 14.72 32.88 -3.85
N SER A 170 13.85 32.15 -3.15
CA SER A 170 12.48 32.59 -2.88
C SER A 170 12.31 33.21 -1.49
N SER A 171 13.16 32.85 -0.51
CA SER A 171 13.00 33.38 0.84
C SER A 171 13.56 34.80 0.98
N THR A 172 12.69 35.74 1.37
CA THR A 172 13.05 37.13 1.71
C THR A 172 13.33 37.33 3.20
N ARG A 173 13.25 36.26 4.00
CA ARG A 173 13.38 36.30 5.47
C ARG A 173 14.84 36.37 5.90
N THR A 174 15.10 37.06 7.01
CA THR A 174 16.46 37.07 7.58
C THR A 174 16.78 35.72 8.22
N ILE A 175 18.07 35.41 8.41
CA ILE A 175 18.51 34.18 9.11
C ILE A 175 17.84 34.07 10.48
N SER A 176 17.77 35.17 11.24
CA SER A 176 17.14 35.22 12.56
C SER A 176 15.64 34.91 12.52
N ASP A 177 14.95 35.33 11.46
CA ASP A 177 13.53 35.00 11.28
C ASP A 177 13.34 33.53 10.94
N ILE A 178 14.20 32.98 10.07
CA ILE A 178 14.12 31.59 9.62
C ILE A 178 14.28 30.64 10.80
N ILE A 179 15.31 30.86 11.64
CA ILE A 179 15.68 29.96 12.73
C ILE A 179 14.93 30.23 14.04
N ARG A 180 13.98 31.17 14.09
CA ARG A 180 13.20 31.42 15.32
C ARG A 180 12.56 30.10 15.81
N PRO A 181 12.64 29.74 17.11
CA PRO A 181 13.05 30.55 18.26
C PRO A 181 14.54 30.49 18.64
N PHE A 182 15.39 29.84 17.85
CA PHE A 182 16.80 29.72 18.18
C PHE A 182 17.51 31.09 18.14
N PRO A 183 18.31 31.43 19.16
CA PRO A 183 18.95 32.75 19.25
C PRO A 183 20.08 32.95 18.23
N ASN A 184 20.65 31.86 17.71
CA ASN A 184 21.76 31.88 16.75
C ASN A 184 21.84 30.57 15.95
N LEU A 185 22.67 30.56 14.90
CA LEU A 185 22.86 29.40 14.04
C LEU A 185 23.47 28.20 14.78
N SER A 186 24.34 28.40 15.77
CA SER A 186 24.93 27.30 16.55
C SER A 186 23.85 26.53 17.31
N ALA A 187 22.94 27.24 18.00
CA ALA A 187 21.80 26.65 18.71
C ALA A 187 20.84 25.92 17.75
N TRP A 188 20.53 26.51 16.59
CA TRP A 188 19.73 25.83 15.57
C TRP A 188 20.43 24.59 15.02
N ARG A 189 21.72 24.65 14.66
CA ARG A 189 22.48 23.52 14.10
C ARG A 189 22.57 22.35 15.08
N TRP A 190 22.71 22.63 16.37
CA TRP A 190 22.67 21.63 17.44
C TRP A 190 21.32 20.89 17.46
N SER A 191 20.22 21.65 17.50
CA SER A 191 18.87 21.11 17.48
C SER A 191 18.56 20.38 16.18
N HIS A 192 18.98 20.93 15.04
CA HIS A 192 18.86 20.32 13.73
C HIS A 192 19.56 18.97 13.70
N TRP A 193 20.81 18.86 14.17
CA TRP A 193 21.50 17.56 14.27
C TRP A 193 20.76 16.57 15.18
N PHE A 194 20.26 17.04 16.33
CA PHE A 194 19.54 16.21 17.29
C PHE A 194 18.20 15.68 16.76
N TRP A 195 17.48 16.47 15.96
CA TRP A 195 16.17 16.10 15.42
C TRP A 195 16.23 15.45 14.03
N SER A 196 17.15 15.85 13.15
CA SER A 196 17.25 15.36 11.77
C SER A 196 17.73 13.92 11.64
N ARG A 197 18.49 13.40 12.62
CA ARG A 197 18.97 12.01 12.57
C ARG A 197 17.99 11.07 13.28
N SER A 198 17.40 10.15 12.51
CA SER A 198 16.42 9.16 12.98
C SER A 198 17.03 8.00 13.79
N SER A 199 18.35 8.00 13.95
CA SER A 199 19.10 6.96 14.65
C SER A 199 18.93 7.10 16.16
N SER A 200 18.11 6.24 16.77
CA SER A 200 18.12 6.07 18.24
C SER A 200 19.31 5.22 18.72
N SER A 201 20.24 4.87 17.82
CA SER A 201 21.42 4.06 18.07
C SER A 201 22.65 4.94 18.04
N LYS A 202 23.61 4.75 18.94
CA LYS A 202 24.89 5.49 18.86
C LYS A 202 25.76 4.84 17.79
N THR A 203 25.65 5.30 16.53
CA THR A 203 26.45 4.73 15.42
C THR A 203 27.78 5.47 15.24
N LYS A 204 28.73 4.84 14.52
CA LYS A 204 29.99 5.49 14.14
C LYS A 204 29.74 6.73 13.28
N ASP A 205 28.69 6.71 12.46
CA ASP A 205 28.32 7.83 11.60
C ASP A 205 27.70 8.98 12.42
N ASP A 206 26.91 8.67 13.45
CA ASP A 206 26.38 9.69 14.36
C ASP A 206 27.50 10.40 15.11
N ARG A 207 28.53 9.66 15.55
CA ARG A 207 29.73 10.24 16.16
C ARG A 207 30.49 11.14 15.16
N ARG A 208 30.66 10.68 13.92
CA ARG A 208 31.36 11.46 12.87
C ARG A 208 30.60 12.74 12.55
N ALA A 209 29.28 12.66 12.38
CA ALA A 209 28.43 13.82 12.10
C ALA A 209 28.45 14.84 13.26
N LEU A 210 28.44 14.37 14.51
CA LEU A 210 28.59 15.25 15.67
C LEU A 210 29.96 15.93 15.68
N GLN A 211 31.02 15.18 15.38
CA GLN A 211 32.38 15.72 15.28
C GLN A 211 32.48 16.78 14.17
N GLU A 212 31.90 16.53 13.00
CA GLU A 212 31.84 17.50 11.90
C GLU A 212 31.06 18.76 12.27
N LEU A 213 29.97 18.63 13.03
CA LEU A 213 29.21 19.77 13.54
C LEU A 213 30.05 20.62 14.51
N VAL A 214 30.60 20.02 15.56
CA VAL A 214 31.28 20.76 16.65
C VAL A 214 32.65 21.29 16.25
N CYS A 215 33.31 20.67 15.27
CA CYS A 215 34.58 21.14 14.72
C CYS A 215 34.39 22.04 13.47
N GLY A 216 33.15 22.28 13.04
CA GLY A 216 32.86 23.05 11.83
C GLY A 216 33.03 24.56 12.03
N PRO A 217 33.46 25.32 11.01
CA PRO A 217 33.81 26.75 11.12
C PRO A 217 32.62 27.70 11.37
N GLY A 218 31.40 27.20 11.49
CA GLY A 218 30.23 28.03 11.82
C GLY A 218 29.44 27.52 13.03
N PHE A 219 30.08 26.76 13.91
CA PHE A 219 29.52 26.37 15.20
C PHE A 219 30.43 26.90 16.30
N GLU A 220 29.90 27.75 17.18
CA GLU A 220 30.62 28.29 18.33
C GLU A 220 30.10 27.61 19.61
N PRO A 221 30.90 26.81 20.32
CA PRO A 221 30.46 26.13 21.54
C PRO A 221 29.91 27.06 22.62
N ARG A 222 30.41 28.29 22.73
CA ARG A 222 29.91 29.28 23.71
C ARG A 222 28.48 29.72 23.43
N ASP A 223 28.01 29.63 22.19
CA ASP A 223 26.66 30.04 21.81
C ASP A 223 25.55 29.15 22.41
N ILE A 224 25.91 27.94 22.86
CA ILE A 224 24.96 26.99 23.46
C ILE A 224 25.11 26.86 24.98
N GLU A 225 26.10 27.54 25.56
CA GLU A 225 26.33 27.53 27.00
C GLU A 225 25.18 28.21 27.74
N GLY A 226 24.57 27.50 28.70
CA GLY A 226 23.45 28.02 29.49
C GLY A 226 22.10 28.10 28.75
N LEU A 227 22.00 27.66 27.49
CA LEU A 227 20.73 27.62 26.77
C LEU A 227 19.82 26.49 27.28
N ASP A 228 18.55 26.83 27.53
CA ASP A 228 17.51 25.85 27.81
C ASP A 228 16.86 25.37 26.51
N PHE A 229 17.38 24.28 25.96
CA PHE A 229 16.82 23.65 24.76
C PHE A 229 15.38 23.14 24.97
N ASN A 230 14.98 22.77 26.19
CA ASN A 230 13.60 22.36 26.43
C ASN A 230 12.64 23.54 26.29
N ALA A 231 13.04 24.72 26.76
CA ALA A 231 12.27 25.95 26.59
C ALA A 231 12.17 26.36 25.11
N LEU A 232 13.28 26.30 24.37
CA LEU A 232 13.30 26.58 22.93
C LEU A 232 12.41 25.60 22.14
N GLU A 233 12.46 24.31 22.49
CA GLU A 233 11.60 23.30 21.89
C GLU A 233 10.12 23.49 22.25
N ALA A 234 9.82 23.90 23.48
CA ALA A 234 8.45 24.21 23.90
C ALA A 234 7.91 25.48 23.23
N GLU A 235 8.77 26.45 22.92
CA GLU A 235 8.41 27.62 22.09
C GLU A 235 8.18 27.19 20.64
N LEU A 236 9.05 26.33 20.09
CA LEU A 236 8.90 25.79 18.73
C LEU A 236 7.58 25.02 18.57
N ASP A 237 7.21 24.18 19.55
CA ASP A 237 5.94 23.44 19.56
C ASP A 237 4.69 24.35 19.53
N LYS A 238 4.84 25.62 19.94
CA LYS A 238 3.76 26.64 20.00
C LYS A 238 3.85 27.68 18.89
N THR A 239 4.95 27.72 18.14
CA THR A 239 5.19 28.76 17.15
C THR A 239 4.18 28.60 16.02
N ALA A 240 3.26 29.56 15.91
CA ALA A 240 2.37 29.66 14.76
C ALA A 240 3.18 30.24 13.59
N LEU A 241 3.19 29.55 12.46
CA LEU A 241 3.70 30.13 11.22
C LEU A 241 2.53 30.85 10.51
N PRO A 242 2.79 31.92 9.73
CA PRO A 242 1.73 32.63 9.02
C PRO A 242 0.83 31.74 8.14
N TRP A 243 1.33 30.57 7.76
CA TRP A 243 0.69 29.59 6.88
C TRP A 243 0.35 28.24 7.56
N GLN A 244 0.61 28.11 8.86
CA GLN A 244 0.35 26.87 9.59
C GLN A 244 -0.23 27.20 10.96
N ASP A 245 -1.36 26.59 11.27
CA ASP A 245 -1.98 26.67 12.59
C ASP A 245 -0.95 26.37 13.70
N PRO A 246 -1.10 26.95 14.90
CA PRO A 246 -0.29 26.59 16.05
C PRO A 246 -0.19 25.07 16.20
N HIS A 247 0.96 24.59 16.69
CA HIS A 247 1.19 23.16 16.87
C HIS A 247 1.14 22.35 15.56
N GLY A 248 1.51 22.99 14.45
CA GLY A 248 1.62 22.34 13.15
C GLY A 248 0.28 21.87 12.56
N GLY A 249 -0.85 22.40 13.03
CA GLY A 249 -2.19 21.95 12.67
C GLY A 249 -2.68 20.71 13.42
N TRP A 250 -1.91 20.20 14.39
CA TRP A 250 -2.35 19.10 15.24
C TRP A 250 -3.32 19.59 16.31
N ARG A 251 -4.41 18.84 16.48
CA ARG A 251 -5.44 19.04 17.50
C ARG A 251 -5.56 17.76 18.32
N GLU A 252 -5.88 17.89 19.61
CA GLU A 252 -6.26 16.78 20.47
C GLU A 252 -7.73 16.92 20.82
N THR A 253 -8.50 15.85 20.64
CA THR A 253 -9.88 15.78 21.08
C THR A 253 -10.19 14.41 21.69
N LYS A 254 -11.38 14.29 22.26
CA LYS A 254 -11.95 13.02 22.69
C LYS A 254 -12.87 12.48 21.59
N LEU A 255 -12.89 11.17 21.42
CA LEU A 255 -13.85 10.48 20.57
C LEU A 255 -15.00 9.97 21.44
N THR A 256 -16.23 10.28 21.07
CA THR A 256 -17.42 9.81 21.78
C THR A 256 -18.05 8.66 21.00
N ILE A 257 -18.22 7.52 21.65
CA ILE A 257 -18.97 6.38 21.09
C ILE A 257 -20.19 6.06 21.95
N GLY A 258 -21.22 5.49 21.30
CA GLY A 258 -22.46 5.10 21.96
C GLY A 258 -22.44 3.67 22.45
N ILE A 259 -22.74 3.44 23.74
CA ILE A 259 -22.96 2.10 24.30
C ILE A 259 -24.46 1.78 24.29
N PRO A 260 -24.94 0.80 23.50
CA PRO A 260 -26.34 0.38 23.51
C PRO A 260 -26.74 -0.20 24.87
N THR A 261 -27.86 0.27 25.42
CA THR A 261 -28.38 -0.18 26.73
C THR A 261 -28.82 -1.63 26.74
N GLY A 262 -29.21 -2.17 25.58
CA GLY A 262 -29.77 -3.53 25.47
C GLY A 262 -31.04 -3.75 26.29
N VAL A 263 -31.69 -2.67 26.75
CA VAL A 263 -32.95 -2.70 27.47
C VAL A 263 -34.05 -2.46 26.47
N LYS A 264 -34.99 -3.40 26.34
CA LYS A 264 -36.16 -3.22 25.47
C LYS A 264 -37.09 -2.18 26.09
N PRO A 265 -37.42 -1.07 25.39
CA PRO A 265 -38.31 -0.06 25.93
C PRO A 265 -39.71 -0.64 26.15
N THR A 266 -40.33 -0.30 27.28
CA THR A 266 -41.70 -0.72 27.59
C THR A 266 -42.72 0.08 26.78
N GLN A 267 -43.98 -0.37 26.74
CA GLN A 267 -45.05 0.39 26.09
C GLN A 267 -45.26 1.76 26.75
N ALA A 268 -45.01 1.88 28.06
CA ALA A 268 -45.05 3.16 28.77
C ALA A 268 -43.92 4.08 28.30
N ASP A 269 -42.68 3.59 28.22
CA ASP A 269 -41.53 4.36 27.75
C ASP A 269 -41.74 4.90 26.33
N ARG A 270 -42.30 4.07 25.45
CA ARG A 270 -42.65 4.46 24.07
C ARG A 270 -43.73 5.55 24.02
N ARG A 271 -44.74 5.49 24.90
CA ARG A 271 -45.79 6.52 25.00
C ARG A 271 -45.22 7.84 25.50
N THR A 272 -44.34 7.79 26.51
CA THR A 272 -43.66 8.98 27.05
C THR A 272 -42.75 9.62 26.02
N ALA A 273 -41.94 8.84 25.29
CA ALA A 273 -41.08 9.34 24.22
C ALA A 273 -41.91 9.96 23.06
N ALA A 274 -43.02 9.32 22.67
CA ALA A 274 -43.92 9.87 21.66
C ALA A 274 -44.61 11.16 22.11
N ALA A 275 -44.94 11.29 23.40
CA ALA A 275 -45.47 12.53 23.97
C ALA A 275 -44.42 13.65 23.96
N ALA A 276 -43.17 13.35 24.37
CA ALA A 276 -42.06 14.30 24.35
C ALA A 276 -41.72 14.77 22.92
N ALA A 277 -41.70 13.87 21.93
CA ALA A 277 -41.48 14.23 20.53
C ALA A 277 -42.60 15.12 19.95
N ARG A 278 -43.86 14.89 20.36
CA ARG A 278 -44.99 15.76 19.98
C ARG A 278 -44.92 17.13 20.63
N GLU A 279 -44.40 17.21 21.86
CA GLU A 279 -44.21 18.48 22.56
C GLU A 279 -43.04 19.28 21.97
N ALA A 280 -41.92 18.63 21.67
CA ALA A 280 -40.80 19.24 20.97
C ALA A 280 -41.17 19.73 19.55
N ALA A 281 -42.06 19.02 18.86
CA ALA A 281 -42.59 19.46 17.56
C ALA A 281 -43.56 20.66 17.66
N ARG A 282 -44.04 21.00 18.86
CA ARG A 282 -44.91 22.17 19.11
C ARG A 282 -44.13 23.41 19.56
N ASP A 283 -42.91 23.22 20.07
CA ASP A 283 -42.04 24.30 20.51
C ASP A 283 -41.14 24.73 19.35
N ILE A 284 -41.51 25.80 18.63
CA ILE A 284 -40.70 26.43 17.55
C ILE A 284 -39.65 27.37 18.17
N GLY A 285 -39.11 27.01 19.33
CA GLY A 285 -38.04 27.73 20.02
C GLY A 285 -36.70 27.11 19.67
N VAL A 286 -35.80 27.91 19.10
CA VAL A 286 -34.40 27.54 18.86
C VAL A 286 -33.77 27.10 20.20
N PRO A 287 -33.29 25.86 20.34
CA PRO A 287 -32.59 25.45 21.55
C PRO A 287 -31.26 26.20 21.62
N ASP A 288 -31.15 27.13 22.57
CA ASP A 288 -29.91 27.78 22.97
C ASP A 288 -29.13 26.79 23.87
N GLY A 289 -28.51 25.80 23.23
CA GLY A 289 -27.74 24.75 23.87
C GLY A 289 -26.62 24.30 22.95
N ALA A 290 -25.46 23.99 23.55
CA ALA A 290 -24.31 23.45 22.81
C ALA A 290 -24.75 22.28 21.90
N PRO A 291 -24.21 22.17 20.68
CA PRO A 291 -24.65 21.17 19.71
C PRO A 291 -24.65 19.78 20.35
N SER A 292 -25.83 19.14 20.40
CA SER A 292 -25.95 17.79 20.95
C SER A 292 -25.16 16.83 20.07
N ILE A 293 -24.22 16.08 20.66
CA ILE A 293 -23.49 15.04 19.95
C ILE A 293 -24.52 13.98 19.52
N ASP A 294 -24.78 13.88 18.21
CA ASP A 294 -25.74 12.95 17.61
C ASP A 294 -25.16 11.53 17.53
N VAL A 295 -24.87 10.95 18.70
CA VAL A 295 -24.40 9.57 18.86
C VAL A 295 -25.41 8.82 19.72
N PRO A 296 -26.04 7.75 19.21
CA PRO A 296 -27.09 7.05 19.95
C PRO A 296 -26.52 6.20 21.09
N GLY A 297 -27.31 6.02 22.16
CA GLY A 297 -26.92 5.21 23.33
C GLY A 297 -26.20 6.00 24.42
N ILE A 298 -25.62 5.29 25.39
CA ILE A 298 -24.91 5.93 26.52
C ILE A 298 -23.51 6.33 26.04
N HIS A 299 -23.22 7.62 26.07
CA HIS A 299 -21.94 8.17 25.62
C HIS A 299 -20.77 7.67 26.47
N PHE A 300 -19.72 7.27 25.77
CA PHE A 300 -18.44 6.88 26.35
C PHE A 300 -17.32 7.62 25.65
N ASP A 301 -16.65 8.50 26.39
CA ASP A 301 -15.60 9.36 25.87
C ASP A 301 -14.23 8.67 25.96
N ILE A 302 -13.49 8.75 24.86
CA ILE A 302 -12.16 8.18 24.70
C ILE A 302 -11.19 9.33 24.39
N PRO A 303 -10.37 9.76 25.37
CA PRO A 303 -9.43 10.86 25.17
C PRO A 303 -8.21 10.44 24.33
N GLY A 304 -7.41 11.42 23.91
CA GLY A 304 -6.11 11.18 23.27
C GLY A 304 -6.18 10.88 21.78
N PHE A 305 -7.23 11.33 21.09
CA PHE A 305 -7.25 11.34 19.63
C PHE A 305 -6.55 12.60 19.12
N HIS A 306 -5.38 12.40 18.51
CA HIS A 306 -4.61 13.47 17.88
C HIS A 306 -4.82 13.42 16.38
N TYR A 307 -5.16 14.55 15.76
CA TYR A 307 -5.45 14.62 14.32
C TYR A 307 -5.10 15.98 13.73
N ARG A 308 -5.03 16.05 12.39
CA ARG A 308 -4.95 17.28 11.60
C ARG A 308 -6.11 17.31 10.60
N SER A 309 -6.57 18.50 10.23
CA SER A 309 -7.50 18.62 9.10
C SER A 309 -6.77 18.40 7.77
N ILE A 310 -7.43 17.78 6.79
CA ILE A 310 -6.89 17.59 5.45
C ILE A 310 -6.52 18.94 4.79
N PRO A 311 -7.35 20.00 4.86
CA PRO A 311 -7.00 21.34 4.35
C PRO A 311 -5.71 21.92 4.97
N SER A 312 -5.49 21.71 6.27
CA SER A 312 -4.25 22.14 6.95
C SER A 312 -3.01 21.42 6.40
N VAL A 313 -3.11 20.12 6.12
CA VAL A 313 -2.03 19.37 5.46
C VAL A 313 -1.83 19.86 4.03
N MET A 314 -2.92 20.12 3.29
CA MET A 314 -2.85 20.66 1.92
C MET A 314 -2.12 22.00 1.86
N ARG A 315 -2.47 22.99 2.69
CA ARG A 315 -1.74 24.27 2.78
C ARG A 315 -0.25 24.06 3.09
N SER A 316 0.03 23.23 4.09
CA SER A 316 1.40 22.96 4.52
C SER A 316 2.26 22.33 3.41
N VAL A 317 1.68 21.50 2.54
CA VAL A 317 2.43 20.79 1.49
C VAL A 317 2.43 21.57 0.19
N ILE A 318 1.27 21.95 -0.32
CA ILE A 318 1.12 22.54 -1.65
C ILE A 318 1.75 23.92 -1.75
N GLU A 319 1.66 24.73 -0.67
CA GLU A 319 2.19 26.10 -0.69
C GLU A 319 3.65 26.18 -0.21
N HIS A 320 4.07 25.28 0.70
CA HIS A 320 5.34 25.44 1.44
C HIS A 320 6.33 24.29 1.29
N ASP A 321 5.91 23.10 0.84
CA ASP A 321 6.87 22.04 0.53
C ASP A 321 7.46 22.29 -0.85
N HIS A 322 8.78 22.46 -0.91
CA HIS A 322 9.50 22.62 -2.17
C HIS A 322 9.34 21.41 -3.09
N ALA A 323 9.14 20.21 -2.54
CA ALA A 323 8.88 19.01 -3.32
C ALA A 323 7.51 19.08 -4.04
N ALA A 324 6.61 19.99 -3.65
CA ALA A 324 5.36 20.23 -4.34
C ALA A 324 5.53 20.99 -5.68
N ARG A 325 6.72 21.54 -5.97
CA ARG A 325 7.03 22.12 -7.29
C ARG A 325 7.00 21.08 -8.41
N ASP A 326 7.27 19.82 -8.07
CA ASP A 326 7.22 18.69 -8.99
C ASP A 326 5.81 18.07 -9.10
N PHE A 327 4.77 18.68 -8.50
CA PHE A 327 3.41 18.16 -8.61
C PHE A 327 2.89 18.29 -10.03
N VAL A 328 2.30 17.21 -10.53
CA VAL A 328 1.57 17.20 -11.79
C VAL A 328 0.13 17.59 -11.53
N TRP A 329 -0.26 18.76 -12.00
CA TRP A 329 -1.61 19.32 -11.80
C TRP A 329 -2.57 19.02 -12.95
N GLU A 330 -2.04 18.93 -14.18
CA GLU A 330 -2.80 18.66 -15.39
C GLU A 330 -2.56 17.19 -15.80
N PRO A 331 -3.58 16.33 -15.72
CA PRO A 331 -3.44 14.93 -16.08
C PRO A 331 -3.40 14.75 -17.60
N TYR A 332 -2.83 13.63 -18.04
CA TYR A 332 -2.66 13.32 -19.46
C TYR A 332 -2.69 11.82 -19.69
N GLU A 333 -3.01 11.44 -20.91
CA GLU A 333 -2.89 10.07 -21.35
C GLU A 333 -1.47 9.82 -21.83
N GLU A 334 -0.82 8.76 -21.35
CA GLU A 334 0.54 8.39 -21.74
C GLU A 334 0.48 7.23 -22.73
N TYR A 335 1.24 7.29 -23.81
CA TYR A 335 1.24 6.30 -24.88
C TYR A 335 2.66 5.92 -25.23
N VAL A 336 2.86 4.67 -25.68
CA VAL A 336 4.14 4.19 -26.17
C VAL A 336 4.04 3.78 -27.64
N GLN A 337 5.03 4.19 -28.42
CA GLN A 337 5.29 3.66 -29.76
C GLN A 337 6.71 3.09 -29.77
N LEU A 338 6.84 1.78 -29.95
CA LEU A 338 8.12 1.10 -29.81
C LEU A 338 9.15 1.60 -30.84
N PRO A 339 10.36 2.00 -30.40
CA PRO A 339 11.41 2.45 -31.32
C PRO A 339 11.78 1.36 -32.33
N GLY A 340 11.83 1.71 -33.62
CA GLY A 340 12.30 0.81 -34.68
C GLY A 340 11.22 0.03 -35.43
N ASN A 341 9.94 0.17 -35.07
CA ASN A 341 8.81 -0.35 -35.85
C ASN A 341 7.78 0.75 -36.08
N SER A 342 7.89 1.46 -37.21
CA SER A 342 6.96 2.53 -37.59
C SER A 342 5.51 2.05 -37.78
N ASP A 343 5.32 0.74 -37.97
CA ASP A 343 4.01 0.10 -38.12
C ASP A 343 3.47 -0.46 -36.79
N ALA A 344 4.24 -0.38 -35.70
CA ALA A 344 3.75 -0.81 -34.39
C ALA A 344 2.58 0.07 -33.94
N MET A 345 1.46 -0.57 -33.59
CA MET A 345 0.32 0.12 -33.03
C MET A 345 0.72 0.84 -31.74
N GLU A 346 0.24 2.07 -31.63
CA GLU A 346 0.35 2.90 -30.44
C GLU A 346 -0.46 2.26 -29.29
N GLU A 347 0.18 2.05 -28.14
CA GLU A 347 -0.47 1.44 -26.96
C GLU A 347 -0.58 2.44 -25.82
N ARG A 348 -1.70 2.38 -25.08
CA ARG A 348 -1.87 3.16 -23.85
C ARG A 348 -0.93 2.63 -22.78
N ALA A 349 -0.26 3.54 -22.06
CA ALA A 349 0.59 3.24 -20.91
C ALA A 349 -0.02 3.76 -19.59
N TYR A 350 0.12 2.95 -18.54
CA TYR A 350 -0.38 3.15 -17.19
C TYR A 350 0.80 3.08 -16.22
N SER A 351 1.05 4.16 -15.48
CA SER A 351 2.25 4.29 -14.63
C SER A 351 1.91 5.02 -13.33
N GLU A 352 1.61 6.29 -13.43
CA GLU A 352 1.27 7.19 -12.32
C GLU A 352 -0.24 7.46 -12.26
N MET A 353 -0.73 7.87 -11.10
CA MET A 353 -2.18 8.04 -10.91
C MET A 353 -2.76 9.17 -11.77
N TRP A 354 -2.01 10.24 -12.05
CA TRP A 354 -2.48 11.31 -12.95
C TRP A 354 -2.53 10.89 -14.43
N THR A 355 -2.00 9.72 -14.80
CA THR A 355 -2.09 9.20 -16.17
C THR A 355 -3.28 8.29 -16.41
N THR A 356 -4.05 7.99 -15.36
CA THR A 356 -5.12 6.97 -15.39
C THR A 356 -6.50 7.56 -15.61
N ASP A 357 -7.41 6.69 -16.04
CA ASP A 357 -8.78 7.09 -16.39
C ASP A 357 -9.53 7.67 -15.20
N ALA A 358 -9.29 7.17 -13.98
CA ALA A 358 -9.97 7.71 -12.80
C ALA A 358 -9.60 9.18 -12.55
N PHE A 359 -8.30 9.53 -12.65
CA PHE A 359 -7.85 10.90 -12.40
C PHE A 359 -8.22 11.83 -13.55
N ILE A 360 -8.07 11.37 -14.80
CA ILE A 360 -8.45 12.15 -15.99
C ILE A 360 -9.96 12.42 -15.99
N THR A 361 -10.79 11.42 -15.68
CA THR A 361 -12.25 11.58 -15.59
C THR A 361 -12.60 12.55 -14.48
N ALA A 362 -12.03 12.38 -13.28
CA ALA A 362 -12.23 13.30 -12.16
C ALA A 362 -11.90 14.76 -12.53
N HIS A 363 -10.79 14.95 -13.23
CA HIS A 363 -10.33 16.28 -13.63
C HIS A 363 -11.23 16.86 -14.71
N ARG A 364 -11.67 16.05 -15.68
CA ARG A 364 -12.63 16.47 -16.70
C ARG A 364 -13.97 16.90 -16.07
N GLU A 365 -14.53 16.09 -15.18
CA GLU A 365 -15.76 16.42 -14.45
C GLU A 365 -15.63 17.76 -13.69
N LEU A 366 -14.46 18.01 -13.09
CA LEU A 366 -14.17 19.30 -12.45
C LEU A 366 -14.10 20.46 -13.45
N GLN A 367 -13.52 20.25 -14.64
CA GLN A 367 -13.50 21.29 -15.67
C GLN A 367 -14.89 21.56 -16.26
N ASP A 368 -15.73 20.52 -16.36
CA ASP A 368 -17.08 20.62 -16.90
C ASP A 368 -18.10 21.15 -15.86
N SER A 369 -17.74 21.17 -14.57
CA SER A 369 -18.58 21.72 -13.51
C SER A 369 -18.71 23.25 -13.61
N PRO A 370 -19.77 23.86 -13.05
CA PRO A 370 -19.89 25.30 -12.90
C PRO A 370 -18.66 25.89 -12.20
N THR A 371 -18.21 27.05 -12.67
CA THR A 371 -17.14 27.80 -12.01
C THR A 371 -17.67 28.54 -10.80
N GLU A 372 -16.85 28.63 -9.75
CA GLU A 372 -17.16 29.49 -8.60
C GLU A 372 -17.37 30.95 -9.02
N PRO A 373 -18.44 31.63 -8.56
CA PRO A 373 -18.74 33.01 -8.97
C PRO A 373 -17.55 33.95 -8.80
N GLY A 374 -17.18 34.65 -9.89
CA GLY A 374 -16.07 35.60 -9.90
C GLY A 374 -14.66 34.97 -9.82
N CYS A 375 -14.53 33.64 -9.84
CA CYS A 375 -13.24 32.97 -9.79
C CYS A 375 -12.73 32.62 -11.20
N THR A 376 -11.60 33.19 -11.58
CA THR A 376 -10.91 32.93 -12.87
C THR A 376 -9.65 32.07 -12.73
N LEU A 377 -9.37 31.57 -11.52
CA LEU A 377 -8.17 30.77 -11.24
C LEU A 377 -8.24 29.39 -11.91
N PRO A 378 -7.08 28.81 -12.30
CA PRO A 378 -7.02 27.42 -12.74
C PRO A 378 -7.59 26.49 -11.67
N ARG A 379 -8.52 25.62 -12.07
CA ARG A 379 -9.10 24.58 -11.20
C ARG A 379 -8.31 23.30 -11.37
N VAL A 380 -7.82 22.73 -10.26
CA VAL A 380 -7.01 21.52 -10.28
C VAL A 380 -7.40 20.57 -9.15
N ILE A 381 -7.02 19.31 -9.29
CA ILE A 381 -7.27 18.28 -8.28
C ILE A 381 -6.04 18.07 -7.42
N ALA A 382 -6.24 18.01 -6.11
CA ALA A 382 -5.32 17.36 -5.18
C ALA A 382 -5.83 15.93 -4.92
N GLY A 383 -5.19 14.95 -5.54
CA GLY A 383 -5.58 13.55 -5.36
C GLY A 383 -5.07 13.01 -4.04
N LEU A 384 -5.96 12.56 -3.17
CA LEU A 384 -5.65 12.06 -1.84
C LEU A 384 -5.51 10.52 -1.88
N ILE A 385 -4.36 10.04 -1.41
CA ILE A 385 -4.09 8.63 -1.14
C ILE A 385 -4.06 8.45 0.38
N LEU A 386 -5.09 7.82 0.91
CA LEU A 386 -5.25 7.53 2.33
C LEU A 386 -4.71 6.15 2.65
N SER A 387 -4.28 5.96 3.89
CA SER A 387 -3.89 4.65 4.40
C SER A 387 -3.87 4.64 5.92
N SER A 388 -4.04 3.47 6.52
CA SER A 388 -3.98 3.26 7.96
C SER A 388 -3.43 1.85 8.23
N ASP A 389 -2.65 1.71 9.30
CA ASP A 389 -2.21 0.40 9.78
C ASP A 389 -1.85 0.43 11.27
N GLY A 390 -2.41 -0.51 12.03
CA GLY A 390 -2.11 -0.66 13.45
C GLY A 390 -0.76 -1.31 13.68
N THR A 391 0.19 -0.61 14.29
CA THR A 391 1.57 -1.10 14.46
C THR A 391 2.03 -1.20 15.92
N HIS A 392 2.71 -2.29 16.26
CA HIS A 392 3.40 -2.44 17.55
C HIS A 392 4.65 -1.56 17.61
N VAL A 393 4.73 -0.70 18.62
CA VAL A 393 5.84 0.27 18.74
C VAL A 393 6.87 -0.08 19.79
N ALA A 394 6.53 -0.97 20.73
CA ALA A 394 7.49 -1.49 21.69
C ALA A 394 8.07 -2.84 21.23
N GLN A 395 9.39 -3.01 21.44
CA GLN A 395 10.06 -4.29 21.22
C GLN A 395 9.67 -5.33 22.30
N PHE A 396 9.38 -4.85 23.51
CA PHE A 396 8.86 -5.63 24.63
C PHE A 396 7.66 -4.90 25.24
N GLY A 397 6.57 -5.61 25.50
CA GLY A 397 5.31 -5.05 26.01
C GLY A 397 4.20 -4.98 24.96
N SER A 398 3.05 -4.40 25.33
CA SER A 398 1.81 -4.39 24.54
C SER A 398 1.53 -3.05 23.85
N ALA A 399 2.46 -2.09 23.93
CA ALA A 399 2.28 -0.77 23.34
C ALA A 399 2.20 -0.86 21.81
N SER A 400 1.16 -0.25 21.25
CA SER A 400 0.96 -0.13 19.81
C SER A 400 0.29 1.22 19.52
N MET A 401 0.37 1.66 18.28
CA MET A 401 -0.26 2.87 17.78
C MET A 401 -0.99 2.55 16.47
N TRP A 402 -1.94 3.41 16.11
CA TRP A 402 -2.72 3.28 14.88
C TRP A 402 -2.68 4.61 14.14
N PRO A 403 -1.62 4.86 13.35
CA PRO A 403 -1.51 6.04 12.52
C PRO A 403 -2.45 5.98 11.30
N ASP A 404 -3.01 7.13 10.96
CA ASP A 404 -3.58 7.42 9.65
C ASP A 404 -2.60 8.28 8.85
N TYR A 405 -2.48 8.01 7.55
CA TYR A 405 -1.54 8.64 6.64
C TYR A 405 -2.24 9.25 5.43
N LEU A 406 -1.68 10.34 4.93
CA LEU A 406 -2.08 11.02 3.69
C LEU A 406 -0.85 11.22 2.80
N ALA A 407 -0.97 10.85 1.53
CA ALA A 407 -0.04 11.20 0.47
C ALA A 407 -0.80 11.81 -0.73
N PHE A 408 -0.09 12.53 -1.59
CA PHE A 408 -0.67 13.17 -2.77
C PHE A 408 -0.39 12.38 -4.04
N ALA A 409 -1.45 12.06 -4.78
CA ALA A 409 -1.40 11.40 -6.09
C ALA A 409 -0.63 12.22 -7.12
N ASN A 410 -0.65 13.56 -7.01
CA ASN A 410 0.03 14.51 -7.89
C ASN A 410 1.55 14.43 -7.84
N GLN A 411 2.12 13.80 -6.80
CA GLN A 411 3.57 13.63 -6.64
C GLN A 411 4.01 12.29 -7.22
N SER A 412 5.20 12.17 -7.82
CA SER A 412 5.63 10.87 -8.34
C SER A 412 5.69 9.78 -7.28
N LYS A 413 5.27 8.57 -7.64
CA LYS A 413 5.42 7.38 -6.79
C LYS A 413 6.89 7.17 -6.37
N TYR A 414 7.86 7.50 -7.21
CA TYR A 414 9.29 7.40 -6.88
C TYR A 414 9.69 8.32 -5.73
N THR A 415 9.10 9.51 -5.65
CA THR A 415 9.29 10.42 -4.52
C THR A 415 8.55 9.91 -3.28
N ARG A 416 7.31 9.42 -3.45
CA ARG A 416 6.50 8.86 -2.33
C ARG A 416 7.17 7.68 -1.63
N VAL A 417 7.83 6.80 -2.38
CA VAL A 417 8.50 5.61 -1.81
C VAL A 417 9.86 5.91 -1.18
N ARG A 418 10.40 7.13 -1.29
CA ARG A 418 11.66 7.56 -0.67
C ARG A 418 11.39 8.10 0.74
N PRO A 419 11.76 7.39 1.83
CA PRO A 419 11.47 7.83 3.19
C PRO A 419 12.08 9.21 3.54
N GLU A 420 13.21 9.55 2.94
CA GLU A 420 13.91 10.83 3.11
C GLU A 420 13.19 12.00 2.42
N ALA A 421 12.30 11.72 1.45
CA ALA A 421 11.50 12.75 0.79
C ALA A 421 10.32 13.23 1.67
N HIS A 422 9.95 12.47 2.71
CA HIS A 422 8.88 12.82 3.66
C HIS A 422 7.52 13.12 3.01
N ALA A 423 7.24 12.49 1.86
CA ALA A 423 6.04 12.63 1.05
C ALA A 423 4.79 11.92 1.63
N ILE A 424 4.92 11.21 2.75
CA ILE A 424 3.83 10.57 3.47
C ILE A 424 3.62 11.32 4.79
N HIS A 425 2.45 11.91 4.93
CA HIS A 425 2.10 12.78 6.06
C HIS A 425 1.25 12.02 7.06
N HIS A 426 1.57 12.13 8.34
CA HIS A 426 0.71 11.60 9.41
C HIS A 426 -0.50 12.53 9.57
N LEU A 427 -1.70 11.97 9.44
CA LEU A 427 -2.97 12.67 9.54
C LEU A 427 -3.57 12.57 10.94
N ALA A 428 -3.56 11.37 11.53
CA ALA A 428 -4.11 11.14 12.86
C ALA A 428 -3.47 9.93 13.58
N TYR A 429 -3.78 9.80 14.87
CA TYR A 429 -3.46 8.62 15.69
C TYR A 429 -4.72 8.12 16.40
N ILE A 430 -5.33 7.07 15.88
CA ILE A 430 -6.56 6.48 16.42
C ILE A 430 -6.25 5.82 17.77
N PRO A 431 -6.94 6.22 18.87
CA PRO A 431 -6.75 5.59 20.17
C PRO A 431 -7.31 4.16 20.15
N LYS A 432 -6.79 3.30 21.03
CA LYS A 432 -7.43 2.01 21.28
C LYS A 432 -8.68 2.19 22.10
N LEU A 433 -9.67 1.32 21.88
CA LEU A 433 -10.78 1.17 22.80
C LEU A 433 -10.23 0.79 24.20
N PRO A 434 -10.39 1.64 25.22
CA PRO A 434 -9.76 1.42 26.52
C PRO A 434 -10.44 0.28 27.27
N ASP A 435 -9.69 -0.42 28.12
CA ASP A 435 -10.23 -1.54 28.90
C ASP A 435 -11.38 -1.11 29.84
N SER A 436 -11.36 0.15 30.29
CA SER A 436 -12.41 0.80 31.11
C SER A 436 -13.81 0.74 30.49
N VAL A 437 -13.91 0.54 29.17
CA VAL A 437 -15.19 0.33 28.49
C VAL A 437 -15.90 -0.92 29.01
N ARG A 438 -15.15 -1.94 29.45
CA ARG A 438 -15.74 -3.18 29.98
C ARG A 438 -16.47 -2.92 31.28
N GLU A 439 -15.91 -2.09 32.15
CA GLU A 439 -16.54 -1.65 33.38
C GLU A 439 -17.79 -0.81 33.08
N ALA A 440 -17.73 0.09 32.09
CA ALA A 440 -18.89 0.85 31.63
C ALA A 440 -20.00 -0.07 31.11
N ILE A 441 -19.67 -1.04 30.25
CA ILE A 441 -20.62 -2.04 29.75
C ILE A 441 -21.22 -2.85 30.89
N ARG A 442 -20.42 -3.32 31.88
CA ARG A 442 -20.94 -4.12 33.01
C ARG A 442 -21.92 -3.32 33.87
N LYS A 443 -21.69 -2.01 34.06
CA LYS A 443 -22.61 -1.13 34.79
C LYS A 443 -23.95 -1.00 34.08
N ILE A 444 -23.94 -0.90 32.75
CA ILE A 444 -25.15 -0.75 31.93
C ILE A 444 -25.86 -2.10 31.75
N ARG A 445 -25.10 -3.16 31.46
CA ARG A 445 -25.58 -4.51 31.16
C ARG A 445 -24.85 -5.55 32.00
N PRO A 446 -25.31 -5.84 33.23
CA PRO A 446 -24.69 -6.83 34.10
C PRO A 446 -24.72 -8.25 33.52
N LYS A 447 -25.64 -8.53 32.59
CA LYS A 447 -25.83 -9.83 31.93
C LYS A 447 -25.74 -9.63 30.41
N GLY A 448 -24.93 -10.45 29.71
CA GLY A 448 -24.88 -10.47 28.24
C GLY A 448 -23.51 -10.77 27.64
N ALA A 449 -23.51 -11.11 26.34
CA ALA A 449 -22.28 -11.35 25.59
C ALA A 449 -21.54 -10.03 25.33
N VAL A 450 -20.39 -9.84 25.97
CA VAL A 450 -19.58 -8.61 25.86
C VAL A 450 -18.78 -8.57 24.56
N ALA A 451 -18.37 -9.73 24.02
CA ALA A 451 -17.46 -9.78 22.85
C ALA A 451 -18.04 -9.23 21.53
N PRO A 452 -19.29 -9.57 21.12
CA PRO A 452 -19.90 -8.98 19.93
C PRO A 452 -20.07 -7.46 20.05
N LEU A 453 -20.47 -6.99 21.24
CA LEU A 453 -20.59 -5.57 21.53
C LEU A 453 -19.23 -4.86 21.47
N LEU A 454 -18.17 -5.41 22.07
CA LEU A 454 -16.83 -4.82 21.96
C LEU A 454 -16.35 -4.75 20.52
N THR A 455 -16.71 -5.72 19.69
CA THR A 455 -16.37 -5.70 18.26
C THR A 455 -17.12 -4.58 17.53
N HIS A 456 -18.41 -4.39 17.85
CA HIS A 456 -19.20 -3.25 17.38
C HIS A 456 -18.58 -1.91 17.78
N LEU A 457 -18.29 -1.71 19.08
CA LEU A 457 -17.71 -0.47 19.59
C LEU A 457 -16.34 -0.12 19.01
N ARG A 458 -15.52 -1.12 18.63
CA ARG A 458 -14.26 -0.86 17.91
C ARG A 458 -14.50 -0.29 16.51
N ARG A 459 -15.56 -0.73 15.82
CA ARG A 459 -15.95 -0.17 14.51
C ARG A 459 -16.49 1.24 14.68
N GLU A 460 -17.34 1.47 15.68
CA GLU A 460 -17.83 2.82 16.00
C GLU A 460 -16.66 3.76 16.31
N LEU A 461 -15.64 3.30 17.05
CA LEU A 461 -14.45 4.11 17.34
C LEU A 461 -13.66 4.48 16.08
N PHE A 462 -13.46 3.53 15.17
CA PHE A 462 -12.77 3.77 13.90
C PHE A 462 -13.52 4.80 13.05
N HIS A 463 -14.83 4.64 12.89
CA HIS A 463 -15.66 5.57 12.11
C HIS A 463 -15.87 6.91 12.82
N ALA A 464 -15.87 6.96 14.15
CA ALA A 464 -15.87 8.23 14.89
C ALA A 464 -14.56 9.02 14.65
N ALA A 465 -13.41 8.35 14.59
CA ALA A 465 -12.14 8.98 14.27
C ALA A 465 -12.15 9.59 12.85
N TRP A 466 -12.60 8.82 11.85
CA TRP A 466 -12.76 9.31 10.49
C TRP A 466 -13.84 10.39 10.38
N GLY A 467 -14.92 10.31 11.17
CA GLY A 467 -15.96 11.33 11.25
C GLY A 467 -15.38 12.69 11.66
N VAL A 468 -14.52 12.74 12.68
CA VAL A 468 -13.85 14.00 13.08
C VAL A 468 -12.97 14.59 11.97
N ILE A 469 -12.37 13.75 11.11
CA ILE A 469 -11.49 14.20 10.03
C ILE A 469 -12.29 14.63 8.79
N LEU A 470 -13.32 13.87 8.43
CA LEU A 470 -14.09 14.03 7.19
C LEU A 470 -15.30 14.94 7.35
N GLU A 471 -15.84 15.12 8.55
CA GLU A 471 -16.96 16.04 8.84
C GLU A 471 -16.45 17.43 9.26
N ASP A 472 -15.21 17.75 8.91
CA ASP A 472 -14.62 19.07 9.06
C ASP A 472 -15.21 20.02 8.00
N ASP A 473 -15.91 21.06 8.42
CA ASP A 473 -16.62 22.00 7.52
C ASP A 473 -15.68 22.61 6.46
N GLU A 474 -14.42 22.87 6.80
CA GLU A 474 -13.42 23.37 5.86
C GLU A 474 -13.08 22.33 4.79
N PHE A 475 -12.91 21.06 5.17
CA PHE A 475 -12.72 19.96 4.22
C PHE A 475 -13.94 19.77 3.32
N LEU A 476 -15.15 19.75 3.88
CA LEU A 476 -16.39 19.58 3.09
C LEU A 476 -16.59 20.73 2.11
N HIS A 477 -16.36 21.96 2.56
CA HIS A 477 -16.40 23.14 1.70
C HIS A 477 -15.33 23.09 0.61
N ALA A 478 -14.08 22.73 0.95
CA ALA A 478 -13.01 22.58 -0.05
C ALA A 478 -13.31 21.44 -1.03
N TYR A 479 -13.98 20.38 -0.60
CA TYR A 479 -14.40 19.28 -1.47
C TYR A 479 -15.41 19.75 -2.52
N GLU A 480 -16.41 20.55 -2.15
CA GLU A 480 -17.42 21.10 -3.09
C GLU A 480 -16.85 22.24 -3.93
N HIS A 481 -16.29 23.26 -3.28
CA HIS A 481 -15.99 24.58 -3.86
C HIS A 481 -14.51 24.81 -4.13
N GLY A 482 -13.65 23.86 -3.76
CA GLY A 482 -12.21 24.02 -3.81
C GLY A 482 -11.69 25.03 -2.78
N MET A 483 -10.38 25.09 -2.63
CA MET A 483 -9.70 26.10 -1.82
C MET A 483 -8.62 26.80 -2.64
N VAL A 484 -8.48 28.11 -2.44
CA VAL A 484 -7.48 28.91 -3.17
C VAL A 484 -6.14 28.77 -2.48
N LEU A 485 -5.14 28.24 -3.19
CA LEU A 485 -3.79 28.00 -2.70
C LEU A 485 -2.77 28.66 -3.63
N ARG A 486 -1.73 29.25 -3.04
CA ARG A 486 -0.53 29.69 -3.78
C ARG A 486 0.44 28.52 -3.85
N CYS A 487 0.40 27.76 -4.94
CA CYS A 487 1.26 26.60 -5.10
C CYS A 487 2.75 27.00 -5.11
N SER A 488 3.62 26.06 -4.70
CA SER A 488 5.07 26.31 -4.57
C SER A 488 5.80 26.54 -5.90
N ASP A 489 5.12 26.32 -7.04
CA ASP A 489 5.55 26.72 -8.38
C ASP A 489 5.21 28.19 -8.73
N GLY A 490 4.61 28.93 -7.79
CA GLY A 490 4.28 30.35 -7.91
C GLY A 490 2.87 30.63 -8.47
N VAL A 491 2.16 29.62 -8.96
CA VAL A 491 0.83 29.79 -9.55
C VAL A 491 -0.25 29.67 -8.47
N VAL A 492 -1.18 30.62 -8.44
CA VAL A 492 -2.35 30.56 -7.55
C VAL A 492 -3.43 29.74 -8.24
N ARG A 493 -3.89 28.68 -7.57
CA ARG A 493 -4.89 27.73 -8.11
C ARG A 493 -6.05 27.56 -7.14
N ARG A 494 -7.22 27.22 -7.68
CA ARG A 494 -8.31 26.66 -6.89
C ARG A 494 -8.18 25.15 -6.89
N VAL A 495 -7.81 24.58 -5.74
CA VAL A 495 -7.46 23.17 -5.57
C VAL A 495 -8.62 22.42 -4.93
N TYR A 496 -9.05 21.34 -5.57
CA TYR A 496 -10.16 20.49 -5.12
C TYR A 496 -9.61 19.15 -4.60
N PRO A 497 -9.76 18.82 -3.31
CA PRO A 497 -9.36 17.52 -2.79
C PRO A 497 -10.27 16.41 -3.34
N ARG A 498 -9.70 15.30 -3.79
CA ARG A 498 -10.46 14.11 -4.23
C ARG A 498 -9.81 12.85 -3.68
N ILE A 499 -10.57 12.02 -2.98
CA ILE A 499 -10.07 10.74 -2.43
C ILE A 499 -10.09 9.71 -3.56
N PHE A 500 -8.92 9.19 -3.93
CA PHE A 500 -8.80 8.17 -4.97
C PHE A 500 -8.62 6.78 -4.40
N VAL A 501 -7.80 6.66 -3.36
CA VAL A 501 -7.36 5.36 -2.85
C VAL A 501 -7.30 5.36 -1.33
N TYR A 502 -7.70 4.25 -0.75
CA TYR A 502 -7.41 3.85 0.62
C TYR A 502 -6.61 2.55 0.62
N SER A 503 -5.32 2.65 0.98
CA SER A 503 -4.38 1.54 1.01
C SER A 503 -4.40 0.89 2.39
N ALA A 504 -4.75 -0.39 2.46
CA ALA A 504 -5.02 -1.08 3.70
C ALA A 504 -4.84 -2.60 3.53
N ASP A 505 -4.57 -3.31 4.62
CA ASP A 505 -4.62 -4.78 4.64
C ASP A 505 -6.09 -5.27 4.75
N TYR A 506 -6.34 -6.59 4.69
CA TYR A 506 -7.71 -7.09 4.66
C TYR A 506 -8.55 -6.77 5.91
N PRO A 507 -8.08 -7.04 7.15
CA PRO A 507 -8.79 -6.61 8.36
C PRO A 507 -9.15 -5.13 8.36
N GLU A 508 -8.24 -4.27 7.90
CA GLU A 508 -8.49 -2.83 7.83
C GLU A 508 -9.49 -2.48 6.71
N LYS A 509 -9.38 -3.09 5.51
CA LYS A 509 -10.39 -2.96 4.43
C LYS A 509 -11.78 -3.36 4.91
N VAL A 510 -11.90 -4.36 5.79
CA VAL A 510 -13.18 -4.80 6.39
C VAL A 510 -13.78 -3.70 7.29
N LEU A 511 -12.95 -2.97 8.04
CA LEU A 511 -13.39 -1.83 8.87
C LEU A 511 -13.87 -0.69 8.00
N ILE A 512 -13.08 -0.32 6.98
CA ILE A 512 -13.41 0.76 6.03
C ILE A 512 -14.67 0.41 5.23
N ALA A 513 -14.78 -0.82 4.73
CA ALA A 513 -15.94 -1.27 3.96
C ALA A 513 -17.17 -1.52 4.83
N THR A 514 -17.06 -1.48 6.17
CA THR A 514 -18.13 -1.81 7.13
C THR A 514 -18.79 -3.15 6.84
N ILE A 515 -17.96 -4.18 6.65
CA ILE A 515 -18.40 -5.56 6.45
C ILE A 515 -17.91 -6.48 7.59
N ARG A 516 -18.35 -7.73 7.54
CA ARG A 516 -17.94 -8.79 8.47
C ARG A 516 -16.66 -9.44 7.96
N ASP A 517 -15.68 -9.53 8.85
CA ASP A 517 -14.44 -10.27 8.59
C ASP A 517 -14.75 -11.71 8.18
N MET A 518 -14.29 -12.11 7.01
CA MET A 518 -14.51 -13.44 6.41
C MET A 518 -15.98 -13.91 6.44
N GLY A 519 -16.93 -12.96 6.30
CA GLY A 519 -18.38 -13.20 6.23
C GLY A 519 -18.84 -14.03 5.02
N ARG A 520 -20.15 -14.05 4.77
CA ARG A 520 -20.75 -14.72 3.61
C ARG A 520 -20.19 -14.18 2.29
N CYS A 521 -20.06 -12.86 2.19
CA CYS A 521 -19.54 -12.10 1.06
C CYS A 521 -18.32 -11.29 1.53
N PRO A 522 -17.13 -11.91 1.61
CA PRO A 522 -16.00 -11.33 2.33
C PRO A 522 -15.22 -10.27 1.54
N CYS A 523 -15.50 -10.09 0.24
CA CYS A 523 -14.86 -9.08 -0.57
C CYS A 523 -15.40 -7.68 -0.23
N PRO A 524 -14.54 -6.66 -0.03
CA PRO A 524 -14.97 -5.29 0.20
C PRO A 524 -15.46 -4.59 -1.07
N ARG A 525 -15.31 -5.20 -2.26
CA ARG A 525 -15.71 -4.62 -3.56
C ARG A 525 -16.90 -5.29 -4.22
N CYS A 526 -17.20 -6.55 -3.89
CA CYS A 526 -18.31 -7.28 -4.50
C CYS A 526 -18.99 -8.25 -3.50
N LEU A 527 -20.17 -8.77 -3.88
CA LEU A 527 -20.99 -9.68 -3.10
C LEU A 527 -20.73 -11.16 -3.44
N VAL A 528 -19.58 -11.47 -4.06
CA VAL A 528 -19.17 -12.86 -4.32
C VAL A 528 -19.07 -13.62 -3.00
N THR A 529 -19.75 -14.77 -2.94
CA THR A 529 -19.82 -15.59 -1.73
C THR A 529 -18.52 -16.34 -1.47
N LYS A 530 -18.28 -16.67 -0.20
CA LYS A 530 -17.05 -17.30 0.30
C LYS A 530 -16.67 -18.60 -0.41
N ASP A 531 -17.64 -19.41 -0.78
CA ASP A 531 -17.47 -20.67 -1.52
C ASP A 531 -17.03 -20.46 -2.97
N ARG A 532 -17.31 -19.30 -3.55
CA ARG A 532 -16.97 -18.96 -4.94
C ARG A 532 -15.63 -18.23 -5.10
N LEU A 533 -14.97 -17.82 -4.02
CA LEU A 533 -13.69 -17.09 -4.07
C LEU A 533 -12.56 -17.84 -4.81
N GLY A 534 -12.59 -19.18 -4.80
CA GLY A 534 -11.61 -20.00 -5.51
C GLY A 534 -11.76 -20.00 -7.04
N ALA A 535 -12.79 -19.35 -7.57
CA ALA A 535 -13.05 -19.25 -9.01
C ALA A 535 -12.16 -18.21 -9.72
N VAL A 536 -11.24 -17.55 -9.02
CA VAL A 536 -10.37 -16.50 -9.57
C VAL A 536 -9.88 -16.80 -10.99
N GLY A 537 -9.99 -15.80 -11.86
CA GLY A 537 -9.56 -15.86 -13.25
C GLY A 537 -10.50 -16.63 -14.19
N SER A 538 -11.62 -17.20 -13.72
CA SER A 538 -12.68 -17.74 -14.60
C SER A 538 -13.57 -16.63 -15.15
N THR A 539 -14.20 -16.87 -16.31
CA THR A 539 -15.20 -15.96 -16.87
C THR A 539 -16.36 -15.71 -15.90
N SER A 540 -16.80 -16.76 -15.19
CA SER A 540 -17.87 -16.65 -14.20
C SER A 540 -17.49 -15.84 -12.95
N ASP A 541 -16.21 -15.82 -12.57
CA ASP A 541 -15.70 -14.97 -11.48
C ASP A 541 -15.65 -13.50 -11.93
N ARG A 542 -15.15 -13.23 -13.13
CA ARG A 542 -15.10 -11.88 -13.72
C ARG A 542 -16.49 -11.25 -13.81
N GLN A 543 -17.45 -12.00 -14.38
CA GLN A 543 -18.82 -11.54 -14.49
C GLN A 543 -19.45 -11.29 -13.11
N ALA A 544 -19.25 -12.23 -12.17
CA ALA A 544 -19.80 -12.09 -10.83
C ALA A 544 -19.24 -10.87 -10.07
N ARG A 545 -17.99 -10.47 -10.28
CA ARG A 545 -17.43 -9.27 -9.65
C ARG A 545 -18.13 -8.00 -10.11
N THR A 546 -18.41 -7.90 -11.41
CA THR A 546 -19.09 -6.76 -12.02
C THR A 546 -20.57 -6.73 -11.61
N ASP A 547 -21.29 -7.83 -11.80
CA ASP A 547 -22.73 -7.90 -11.53
C ASP A 547 -23.08 -7.74 -10.05
N SER A 548 -22.15 -8.12 -9.18
CA SER A 548 -22.33 -8.08 -7.73
C SER A 548 -21.47 -7.02 -7.06
N ALA A 549 -21.03 -6.00 -7.80
CA ALA A 549 -20.28 -4.88 -7.25
C ALA A 549 -21.03 -4.27 -6.05
N ARG A 550 -20.28 -3.96 -4.99
CA ARG A 550 -20.82 -3.29 -3.82
C ARG A 550 -20.93 -1.81 -4.12
N HIS A 551 -22.04 -1.23 -3.68
CA HIS A 551 -22.29 0.19 -3.78
C HIS A 551 -22.74 0.76 -2.45
N ASP A 552 -22.32 1.98 -2.16
CA ASP A 552 -22.87 2.75 -1.05
C ASP A 552 -24.22 3.37 -1.40
N ASN A 553 -25.23 2.53 -1.66
CA ASN A 553 -26.56 2.95 -2.08
C ASN A 553 -27.52 3.20 -0.89
N GLU A 554 -28.66 3.82 -1.18
CA GLU A 554 -29.68 4.15 -0.16
C GLU A 554 -30.22 2.89 0.54
N GLU A 555 -30.41 1.79 -0.20
CA GLU A 555 -30.89 0.53 0.37
C GLU A 555 -29.95 0.00 1.46
N ARG A 556 -28.65 -0.02 1.19
CA ARG A 556 -27.61 -0.40 2.14
C ARG A 556 -27.64 0.51 3.37
N GLN A 557 -27.68 1.82 3.16
CA GLN A 557 -27.71 2.81 4.25
C GLN A 557 -28.96 2.65 5.11
N GLN A 558 -30.13 2.42 4.51
CA GLN A 558 -31.38 2.19 5.21
C GLN A 558 -31.35 0.91 6.03
N ARG A 559 -30.84 -0.19 5.49
CA ARG A 559 -30.68 -1.46 6.23
C ARG A 559 -29.75 -1.31 7.43
N VAL A 560 -28.65 -0.56 7.28
CA VAL A 560 -27.73 -0.25 8.39
C VAL A 560 -28.42 0.62 9.44
N SER A 561 -29.13 1.67 9.02
CA SER A 561 -29.88 2.57 9.91
C SER A 561 -30.98 1.84 10.68
N GLU A 562 -31.73 0.94 10.02
CA GLU A 562 -32.74 0.11 10.67
C GLU A 562 -32.09 -0.81 11.70
N ALA A 563 -31.00 -1.51 11.33
CA ALA A 563 -30.26 -2.38 12.25
C ALA A 563 -29.75 -1.61 13.48
N ARG A 564 -29.25 -0.39 13.29
CA ARG A 564 -28.85 0.51 14.39
C ARG A 564 -30.04 0.89 15.26
N THR A 565 -31.17 1.23 14.67
CA THR A 565 -32.42 1.48 15.40
C THR A 565 -32.83 0.28 16.27
N ARG A 566 -32.73 -0.95 15.74
CA ARG A 566 -33.00 -2.17 16.52
C ARG A 566 -32.07 -2.30 17.73
N ILE A 567 -30.79 -1.97 17.56
CA ILE A 567 -29.77 -2.12 18.61
C ILE A 567 -29.91 -1.03 19.69
N TYR A 568 -29.92 0.23 19.26
CA TYR A 568 -29.83 1.38 20.15
C TYR A 568 -31.18 1.79 20.74
N ASN A 569 -32.26 1.69 19.96
CA ASN A 569 -33.59 2.19 20.37
C ASN A 569 -34.48 1.05 20.88
N ASP A 570 -34.48 -0.11 20.21
CA ASP A 570 -35.31 -1.25 20.61
C ASP A 570 -34.62 -2.22 21.60
N GLY A 571 -33.34 -2.02 21.90
CA GLY A 571 -32.60 -2.79 22.89
C GLY A 571 -32.20 -4.21 22.45
N TYR A 572 -32.16 -4.50 21.14
CA TYR A 572 -31.66 -5.78 20.64
C TYR A 572 -30.14 -5.90 20.80
N VAL A 573 -29.65 -7.13 21.00
CA VAL A 573 -28.20 -7.40 20.96
C VAL A 573 -27.70 -7.38 19.52
N VAL A 574 -26.44 -6.96 19.32
CA VAL A 574 -25.81 -6.74 18.02
C VAL A 574 -25.91 -7.96 17.08
N ASN A 575 -25.80 -9.17 17.63
CA ASN A 575 -25.83 -10.43 16.89
C ASN A 575 -27.18 -11.16 17.03
N SER A 576 -28.27 -10.45 17.33
CA SER A 576 -29.61 -11.04 17.38
C SER A 576 -30.12 -11.38 15.99
N ASP A 577 -30.99 -12.38 15.87
CA ASP A 577 -31.56 -12.78 14.58
C ASP A 577 -32.26 -11.63 13.86
N VAL A 578 -32.90 -10.71 14.60
CA VAL A 578 -33.53 -9.51 14.03
C VAL A 578 -32.53 -8.62 13.30
N VAL A 579 -31.34 -8.41 13.86
CA VAL A 579 -30.27 -7.62 13.23
C VAL A 579 -29.57 -8.43 12.13
N GLU A 580 -29.35 -9.72 12.36
CA GLU A 580 -28.71 -10.62 11.40
C GLU A 580 -29.53 -10.75 10.11
N ASN A 581 -30.85 -10.85 10.21
CA ASN A 581 -31.74 -10.95 9.04
C ASN A 581 -31.68 -9.72 8.14
N LEU A 582 -31.28 -8.55 8.66
CA LEU A 582 -31.12 -7.33 7.87
C LEU A 582 -29.78 -7.29 7.13
N LEU A 583 -28.70 -7.81 7.73
CA LEU A 583 -27.33 -7.47 7.32
C LEU A 583 -26.47 -8.65 6.87
N LYS A 584 -26.80 -9.87 7.32
CA LYS A 584 -25.91 -11.04 7.20
C LYS A 584 -25.68 -11.49 5.76
N ASP A 585 -26.69 -11.38 4.91
CA ASP A 585 -26.63 -11.86 3.52
C ASP A 585 -25.54 -11.17 2.71
N ASP A 586 -25.41 -9.85 2.85
CA ASP A 586 -24.35 -9.07 2.21
C ASP A 586 -23.13 -8.85 3.11
N SER A 587 -23.10 -9.54 4.25
CA SER A 587 -22.05 -9.44 5.26
C SER A 587 -21.85 -8.04 5.81
N LEU A 588 -22.90 -7.22 5.86
CA LEU A 588 -22.86 -5.89 6.44
C LEU A 588 -22.77 -5.95 7.98
N VAL A 589 -22.35 -4.84 8.57
CA VAL A 589 -22.33 -4.62 10.03
C VAL A 589 -23.14 -3.37 10.37
N PRO A 590 -23.71 -3.26 11.59
CA PRO A 590 -24.60 -2.14 11.96
C PRO A 590 -23.82 -0.87 12.33
N THR A 591 -22.85 -0.48 11.50
CA THR A 591 -22.01 0.72 11.68
C THR A 591 -22.20 1.64 10.49
N GLU A 592 -22.52 2.90 10.76
CA GLU A 592 -22.55 3.95 9.75
C GLU A 592 -21.11 4.25 9.28
N ASN A 593 -20.95 4.45 7.98
CA ASN A 593 -19.65 4.68 7.40
C ASN A 593 -19.39 6.20 7.32
N ALA A 594 -18.29 6.66 7.93
CA ALA A 594 -17.94 8.09 7.92
C ALA A 594 -17.76 8.64 6.49
N PHE A 595 -17.30 7.81 5.55
CA PHE A 595 -17.09 8.20 4.16
C PHE A 595 -18.39 8.39 3.37
N SER A 596 -19.51 7.79 3.82
CA SER A 596 -20.81 7.94 3.16
C SER A 596 -21.32 9.38 3.17
N LYS A 597 -20.89 10.22 4.11
CA LYS A 597 -21.28 11.64 4.16
C LYS A 597 -20.73 12.46 3.00
N ILE A 598 -19.60 12.03 2.42
CA ILE A 598 -19.02 12.68 1.23
C ILE A 598 -19.91 12.45 0.01
N LYS A 599 -20.73 11.39 -0.03
CA LYS A 599 -21.59 11.07 -1.17
C LYS A 599 -22.60 12.17 -1.50
N GLY A 600 -23.07 12.90 -0.49
CA GLY A 600 -23.98 14.03 -0.66
C GLY A 600 -23.31 15.32 -1.13
N LEU A 601 -21.98 15.32 -1.21
CA LEU A 601 -21.16 16.44 -1.65
C LEU A 601 -20.64 16.11 -3.04
N ASN A 602 -20.71 17.10 -3.92
CA ASN A 602 -20.43 17.11 -5.34
C ASN A 602 -21.65 16.75 -6.19
N SER A 603 -22.47 17.78 -6.47
CA SER A 603 -23.64 17.70 -7.36
C SER A 603 -23.32 17.15 -8.76
N HIS A 604 -22.04 17.06 -9.13
CA HIS A 604 -21.56 16.61 -10.44
C HIS A 604 -20.84 15.25 -10.42
N ARG A 605 -20.55 14.66 -9.24
CA ARG A 605 -19.90 13.33 -9.15
C ARG A 605 -20.28 12.59 -7.87
N SER A 606 -20.92 11.43 -8.02
CA SER A 606 -21.18 10.51 -6.91
C SER A 606 -19.88 9.93 -6.35
N PHE A 607 -19.69 9.98 -5.04
CA PHE A 607 -18.60 9.33 -4.32
C PHE A 607 -19.07 8.00 -3.72
N ASP A 608 -18.32 6.91 -3.96
CA ASP A 608 -18.58 5.59 -3.39
C ASP A 608 -17.31 5.05 -2.72
N PHE A 609 -17.37 4.83 -1.40
CA PHE A 609 -16.21 4.38 -0.63
C PHE A 609 -15.78 2.94 -0.98
N HIS A 610 -16.60 2.14 -1.66
CA HIS A 610 -16.18 0.82 -2.13
C HIS A 610 -15.15 0.94 -3.27
N GLU A 611 -15.15 2.05 -4.01
CA GLU A 611 -14.25 2.26 -5.16
C GLU A 611 -12.83 2.64 -4.76
N ILE A 612 -12.64 3.26 -3.58
CA ILE A 612 -11.30 3.66 -3.11
C ILE A 612 -10.50 2.45 -2.57
N LEU A 613 -11.13 1.29 -2.38
CA LEU A 613 -10.49 0.09 -1.84
C LEU A 613 -9.76 -0.69 -2.96
N VAL A 614 -8.45 -0.51 -3.01
CA VAL A 614 -7.57 -1.06 -4.06
C VAL A 614 -6.98 -2.43 -3.69
N VAL A 615 -6.30 -3.09 -4.63
CA VAL A 615 -5.48 -4.29 -4.37
C VAL A 615 -4.19 -3.95 -3.60
N ASP A 616 -3.61 -4.94 -2.94
CA ASP A 616 -2.34 -4.79 -2.20
C ASP A 616 -1.44 -6.04 -2.37
N LEU A 617 -0.46 -5.92 -3.27
CA LEU A 617 0.43 -7.03 -3.66
C LEU A 617 1.16 -7.65 -2.48
N MET A 618 1.57 -6.82 -1.52
CA MET A 618 2.32 -7.26 -0.35
C MET A 618 1.48 -8.18 0.54
N HIS A 619 0.27 -7.75 0.89
CA HIS A 619 -0.58 -8.50 1.81
C HIS A 619 -1.37 -9.63 1.13
N GLU A 620 -1.77 -9.45 -0.13
CA GLU A 620 -2.64 -10.39 -0.85
C GLU A 620 -1.85 -11.50 -1.51
N PHE A 621 -0.71 -11.19 -2.11
CA PHE A 621 0.11 -12.19 -2.80
C PHE A 621 1.27 -12.68 -1.93
N GLU A 622 2.26 -11.83 -1.63
CA GLU A 622 3.53 -12.23 -0.97
C GLU A 622 3.27 -12.84 0.42
N LEU A 623 2.62 -12.07 1.31
CA LEU A 623 2.22 -12.52 2.65
C LEU A 623 0.90 -13.30 2.66
N GLY A 624 0.28 -13.48 1.50
CA GLY A 624 -1.05 -14.04 1.33
C GLY A 624 -1.03 -15.38 0.60
N VAL A 625 -1.28 -15.34 -0.71
CA VAL A 625 -1.36 -16.52 -1.58
C VAL A 625 -0.04 -17.30 -1.59
N TRP A 626 1.09 -16.65 -1.83
CA TRP A 626 2.38 -17.33 -1.92
C TRP A 626 2.76 -18.00 -0.58
N LYS A 627 2.72 -17.25 0.52
CA LYS A 627 2.94 -17.81 1.86
C LYS A 627 2.04 -19.01 2.15
N ALA A 628 0.78 -19.00 1.72
CA ALA A 628 -0.14 -20.11 1.91
C ALA A 628 0.24 -21.34 1.06
N VAL A 629 0.65 -21.14 -0.20
CA VAL A 629 1.15 -22.19 -1.08
C VAL A 629 2.44 -22.78 -0.52
N PHE A 630 3.44 -21.95 -0.21
CA PHE A 630 4.71 -22.40 0.35
C PHE A 630 4.51 -23.21 1.64
N ALA A 631 3.70 -22.70 2.57
CA ALA A 631 3.38 -23.42 3.80
C ALA A 631 2.69 -24.77 3.56
N HIS A 632 1.97 -24.95 2.45
CA HIS A 632 1.38 -26.23 2.09
C HIS A 632 2.36 -27.14 1.34
N LEU A 633 3.26 -26.59 0.52
CA LEU A 633 4.37 -27.34 -0.08
C LEU A 633 5.29 -27.94 1.00
N VAL A 634 5.61 -27.20 2.06
CA VAL A 634 6.37 -27.73 3.21
C VAL A 634 5.64 -28.93 3.84
N ARG A 635 4.32 -28.87 4.01
CA ARG A 635 3.54 -30.00 4.54
C ARG A 635 3.52 -31.20 3.61
N ILE A 636 3.50 -30.98 2.30
CA ILE A 636 3.58 -32.04 1.29
C ILE A 636 4.95 -32.73 1.40
N LEU A 637 6.04 -31.98 1.49
CA LEU A 637 7.37 -32.54 1.71
C LEU A 637 7.44 -33.32 3.02
N GLU A 638 6.95 -32.76 4.15
CA GLU A 638 6.89 -33.47 5.43
C GLU A 638 6.07 -34.77 5.36
N ALA A 639 4.96 -34.78 4.61
CA ALA A 639 4.09 -35.94 4.46
C ALA A 639 4.71 -37.04 3.57
N GLN A 640 5.53 -36.65 2.58
CA GLN A 640 6.26 -37.57 1.72
C GLN A 640 7.47 -38.16 2.44
N ASP A 641 8.37 -37.30 2.92
CA ASP A 641 9.54 -37.65 3.74
C ASP A 641 10.10 -36.37 4.39
N PRO A 642 10.16 -36.28 5.74
CA PRO A 642 10.72 -35.13 6.44
C PRO A 642 12.12 -34.68 5.97
N ILE A 643 12.96 -35.60 5.47
CA ILE A 643 14.31 -35.29 4.95
C ILE A 643 14.23 -34.33 3.75
N LEU A 644 13.13 -34.35 2.99
CA LEU A 644 12.96 -33.46 1.84
C LEU A 644 12.85 -31.99 2.23
N VAL A 645 12.35 -31.70 3.45
CA VAL A 645 12.34 -30.33 3.98
C VAL A 645 13.76 -29.84 4.28
N ASP A 646 14.59 -30.71 4.85
CA ASP A 646 15.99 -30.38 5.13
C ASP A 646 16.77 -30.13 3.84
N LYS A 647 16.53 -30.96 2.81
CA LYS A 647 17.11 -30.78 1.47
C LYS A 647 16.66 -29.48 0.80
N MET A 648 15.37 -29.13 0.91
CA MET A 648 14.85 -27.85 0.42
C MET A 648 15.54 -26.68 1.13
N ASN A 649 15.63 -26.72 2.47
CA ASN A 649 16.30 -25.68 3.26
C ASN A 649 17.79 -25.56 2.90
N GLU A 650 18.48 -26.68 2.71
CA GLU A 650 19.87 -26.70 2.26
C GLU A 650 20.03 -25.98 0.91
N ARG A 651 19.16 -26.29 -0.06
CA ARG A 651 19.18 -25.63 -1.38
C ARG A 651 18.95 -24.13 -1.29
N TYR A 652 17.99 -23.68 -0.49
CA TYR A 652 17.80 -22.23 -0.26
C TYR A 652 19.07 -21.58 0.33
N ARG A 653 19.76 -22.22 1.29
CA ARG A 653 21.03 -21.70 1.85
C ARG A 653 22.18 -21.66 0.83
N GLN A 654 22.12 -22.47 -0.22
CA GLN A 654 23.11 -22.48 -1.30
C GLN A 654 22.86 -21.38 -2.34
N VAL A 655 21.69 -20.75 -2.35
CA VAL A 655 21.39 -19.64 -3.27
C VAL A 655 22.36 -18.47 -2.98
N PRO A 656 23.14 -18.02 -3.98
CA PRO A 656 24.02 -16.89 -3.81
C PRO A 656 23.23 -15.59 -3.63
N ILE A 657 23.85 -14.61 -2.97
CA ILE A 657 23.31 -13.25 -2.98
C ILE A 657 23.28 -12.71 -4.41
N PHE A 658 22.26 -11.93 -4.75
CA PHE A 658 22.14 -11.28 -6.05
C PHE A 658 21.79 -9.81 -5.86
N GLY A 659 22.59 -8.93 -6.46
CA GLY A 659 22.52 -7.49 -6.26
C GLY A 659 22.81 -7.07 -4.80
N ARG A 660 22.81 -5.75 -4.55
CA ARG A 660 23.06 -5.19 -3.20
C ARG A 660 21.95 -5.51 -2.21
N SER A 661 20.74 -5.75 -2.71
CA SER A 661 19.55 -5.99 -1.87
C SER A 661 18.44 -6.77 -2.56
N THR A 662 18.68 -7.37 -3.74
CA THR A 662 17.63 -8.06 -4.52
C THR A 662 17.38 -9.44 -3.96
N ILE A 663 18.38 -10.32 -3.92
CA ILE A 663 18.31 -11.61 -3.22
C ILE A 663 19.29 -11.59 -2.05
N ARG A 664 18.76 -11.71 -0.85
CA ARG A 664 19.58 -11.81 0.37
C ARG A 664 19.97 -13.25 0.66
N ARG A 665 21.07 -13.40 1.41
CA ARG A 665 21.51 -14.72 1.86
C ARG A 665 20.46 -15.36 2.76
N PHE A 666 19.95 -16.52 2.37
CA PHE A 666 19.15 -17.36 3.25
C PHE A 666 20.08 -18.05 4.27
N THR A 667 20.11 -17.56 5.51
CA THR A 667 20.96 -18.15 6.57
C THR A 667 20.22 -19.16 7.43
N SER A 668 18.90 -19.06 7.48
CA SER A 668 18.03 -19.85 8.36
C SER A 668 17.15 -20.79 7.55
N ASP A 669 16.58 -21.81 8.21
CA ASP A 669 15.59 -22.69 7.58
C ASP A 669 14.36 -21.90 7.14
N VAL A 670 14.13 -21.87 5.82
CA VAL A 670 12.99 -21.16 5.23
C VAL A 670 11.67 -21.86 5.54
N SER A 671 11.69 -23.19 5.75
CA SER A 671 10.52 -23.97 6.15
C SER A 671 9.91 -23.50 7.48
N GLU A 672 10.70 -22.89 8.36
CA GLU A 672 10.19 -22.33 9.61
C GLU A 672 9.34 -21.08 9.39
N MET A 673 9.58 -20.31 8.32
CA MET A 673 8.96 -19.01 8.06
C MET A 673 9.08 -18.04 9.26
N ARG A 674 10.24 -17.99 9.90
CA ARG A 674 10.47 -17.24 11.14
C ARG A 674 10.93 -15.80 10.86
N LYS A 675 10.17 -14.83 11.39
CA LYS A 675 10.49 -13.38 11.32
C LYS A 675 10.73 -12.88 9.88
N MET A 676 10.00 -13.44 8.92
CA MET A 676 10.05 -13.03 7.52
C MET A 676 9.13 -11.84 7.27
N ALA A 677 9.67 -10.82 6.61
CA ALA A 677 8.93 -9.73 5.99
C ALA A 677 8.47 -10.15 4.57
N ALA A 678 7.62 -9.33 3.94
CA ALA A 678 7.08 -9.64 2.62
C ALA A 678 8.16 -9.86 1.55
N ARG A 679 9.19 -9.00 1.53
CA ARG A 679 10.37 -9.17 0.67
C ARG A 679 11.04 -10.54 0.81
N ASP A 680 11.06 -11.13 2.01
CA ASP A 680 11.76 -12.41 2.21
C ASP A 680 10.95 -13.54 1.54
N PHE A 681 9.61 -13.41 1.51
CA PHE A 681 8.73 -14.29 0.74
C PHE A 681 8.88 -14.08 -0.77
N GLU A 682 9.06 -12.84 -1.22
CA GLU A 682 9.40 -12.56 -2.63
C GLU A 682 10.70 -13.26 -3.05
N ASP A 683 11.80 -13.06 -2.32
CA ASP A 683 13.09 -13.71 -2.60
C ASP A 683 12.92 -15.24 -2.65
N MET A 684 12.11 -15.79 -1.73
CA MET A 684 11.80 -17.22 -1.70
C MET A 684 11.06 -17.71 -2.95
N LEU A 685 10.13 -16.92 -3.50
CA LEU A 685 9.41 -17.27 -4.73
C LEU A 685 10.35 -17.22 -5.93
N GLN A 686 11.14 -16.16 -6.04
CA GLN A 686 12.11 -15.96 -7.13
C GLN A 686 13.13 -17.12 -7.20
N CYS A 687 13.49 -17.70 -6.06
CA CYS A 687 14.45 -18.80 -5.98
C CYS A 687 13.80 -20.20 -5.85
N SER A 688 12.47 -20.30 -5.93
CA SER A 688 11.74 -21.52 -5.53
C SER A 688 11.98 -22.71 -6.44
N ILE A 689 11.88 -22.55 -7.76
CA ILE A 689 11.97 -23.65 -8.75
C ILE A 689 13.20 -24.56 -8.52
N PRO A 690 14.46 -24.04 -8.52
CA PRO A 690 15.63 -24.90 -8.28
C PRO A 690 15.68 -25.49 -6.87
N CYS A 691 15.03 -24.85 -5.89
CA CYS A 691 14.95 -25.38 -4.53
C CYS A 691 13.99 -26.57 -4.43
N PHE A 692 12.92 -26.60 -5.22
CA PHE A 692 11.90 -27.66 -5.21
C PHE A 692 12.11 -28.78 -6.25
N GLU A 693 12.93 -28.54 -7.27
CA GLU A 693 13.14 -29.49 -8.37
C GLU A 693 13.62 -30.88 -7.90
N ASN A 694 12.95 -31.94 -8.35
CA ASN A 694 13.25 -33.33 -8.01
C ASN A 694 13.15 -33.64 -6.49
N LEU A 695 12.28 -32.92 -5.76
CA LEU A 695 11.95 -33.27 -4.37
C LEU A 695 10.73 -34.19 -4.26
N LEU A 696 9.85 -34.19 -5.26
CA LEU A 696 8.64 -35.03 -5.27
C LEU A 696 8.73 -36.09 -6.37
N PRO A 697 7.94 -37.17 -6.27
CA PRO A 697 7.82 -38.11 -7.38
C PRO A 697 6.99 -37.50 -8.52
N SER A 698 7.27 -37.91 -9.75
CA SER A 698 6.39 -37.67 -10.89
C SER A 698 5.02 -38.34 -10.67
N PRO A 699 3.91 -37.71 -11.08
CA PRO A 699 3.81 -36.46 -11.85
C PRO A 699 3.73 -35.19 -10.97
N TYR A 700 3.86 -35.31 -9.65
CA TYR A 700 3.61 -34.19 -8.73
C TYR A 700 4.76 -33.18 -8.71
N ASN A 701 5.98 -33.63 -8.99
CA ASN A 701 7.13 -32.74 -9.15
C ASN A 701 6.88 -31.71 -10.26
N GLU A 702 6.54 -32.17 -11.46
CA GLU A 702 6.29 -31.34 -12.64
C GLU A 702 5.14 -30.37 -12.36
N GLN A 703 4.04 -30.87 -11.78
CA GLN A 703 2.87 -30.04 -11.44
C GLN A 703 3.18 -28.95 -10.39
N VAL A 704 4.07 -29.22 -9.44
CA VAL A 704 4.52 -28.21 -8.46
C VAL A 704 5.43 -27.19 -9.13
N LEU A 705 6.35 -27.61 -9.99
CA LEU A 705 7.24 -26.69 -10.72
C LEU A 705 6.44 -25.78 -11.67
N ASP A 706 5.43 -26.30 -12.36
CA ASP A 706 4.49 -25.52 -13.18
C ASP A 706 3.76 -24.47 -12.33
N LEU A 707 3.25 -24.86 -11.15
CA LEU A 707 2.60 -23.91 -10.24
C LEU A 707 3.56 -22.81 -9.76
N LEU A 708 4.80 -23.16 -9.41
CA LEU A 708 5.81 -22.19 -8.99
C LEU A 708 6.17 -21.20 -10.12
N TYR A 709 6.30 -21.70 -11.35
CA TYR A 709 6.51 -20.87 -12.53
C TYR A 709 5.35 -19.91 -12.78
N VAL A 710 4.10 -20.39 -12.68
CA VAL A 710 2.89 -19.56 -12.87
C VAL A 710 2.78 -18.51 -11.75
N LEU A 711 3.10 -18.86 -10.50
CA LEU A 711 3.13 -17.90 -9.39
C LEU A 711 4.18 -16.80 -9.62
N ALA A 712 5.40 -17.18 -10.01
CA ALA A 712 6.47 -16.23 -10.29
C ALA A 712 6.12 -15.33 -11.49
N SER A 713 5.57 -15.89 -12.56
CA SER A 713 5.17 -15.16 -13.77
C SER A 713 4.04 -14.17 -13.48
N TRP A 714 3.02 -14.59 -12.72
CA TRP A 714 1.94 -13.70 -12.29
C TRP A 714 2.46 -12.56 -11.41
N HIS A 715 3.34 -12.86 -10.44
CA HIS A 715 3.94 -11.86 -9.55
C HIS A 715 4.79 -10.85 -10.31
N ALA A 716 5.64 -11.32 -11.23
CA ALA A 716 6.45 -10.46 -12.08
C ALA A 716 5.59 -9.52 -12.92
N ALA A 717 4.52 -10.04 -13.54
CA ALA A 717 3.58 -9.24 -14.32
C ALA A 717 2.85 -8.21 -13.44
N ALA A 718 2.37 -8.59 -12.25
CA ALA A 718 1.64 -7.69 -11.35
C ALA A 718 2.51 -6.59 -10.72
N LYS A 719 3.83 -6.76 -10.72
CA LYS A 719 4.82 -5.86 -10.11
C LYS A 719 5.46 -4.88 -11.12
N LEU A 720 5.10 -4.96 -12.40
CA LEU A 720 5.57 -4.01 -13.39
C LEU A 720 5.22 -2.58 -12.94
N ARG A 721 6.21 -1.67 -13.06
CA ARG A 721 6.06 -0.26 -12.69
C ARG A 721 5.47 0.60 -13.81
N MET A 722 5.22 -0.02 -14.96
CA MET A 722 4.49 0.56 -16.07
C MET A 722 3.79 -0.61 -16.78
N HIS A 723 2.54 -0.40 -17.15
CA HIS A 723 1.73 -1.36 -17.89
C HIS A 723 1.28 -0.74 -19.21
N THR A 724 1.30 -1.50 -20.29
CA THR A 724 0.52 -1.21 -21.49
C THR A 724 -0.74 -2.06 -21.58
N ASP A 725 -1.65 -1.73 -22.49
CA ASP A 725 -2.81 -2.56 -22.84
C ASP A 725 -2.42 -4.03 -23.09
N SER A 726 -1.34 -4.28 -23.84
CA SER A 726 -0.85 -5.62 -24.08
C SER A 726 -0.37 -6.30 -22.80
N SER A 727 0.46 -5.62 -21.99
CA SER A 727 0.94 -6.19 -20.72
C SER A 727 -0.20 -6.49 -19.72
N LEU A 728 -1.29 -5.72 -19.76
CA LEU A 728 -2.48 -5.98 -18.94
C LEU A 728 -3.21 -7.24 -19.39
N LYS A 729 -3.32 -7.48 -20.71
CA LYS A 729 -3.83 -8.75 -21.25
C LYS A 729 -2.96 -9.94 -20.83
N VAL A 730 -1.63 -9.75 -20.76
CA VAL A 730 -0.70 -10.77 -20.25
C VAL A 730 -0.96 -11.08 -18.77
N LEU A 731 -1.07 -10.05 -17.92
CA LEU A 731 -1.41 -10.22 -16.51
C LEU A 731 -2.78 -10.89 -16.34
N ASP A 732 -3.74 -10.55 -17.18
CA ASP A 732 -5.06 -11.15 -17.18
C ASP A 732 -5.04 -12.66 -17.50
N SER A 733 -4.28 -13.03 -18.54
CA SER A 733 -4.03 -14.41 -18.93
C SER A 733 -3.33 -15.20 -17.82
N TRP A 734 -2.30 -14.61 -17.19
CA TRP A 734 -1.64 -15.22 -16.03
C TRP A 734 -2.60 -15.40 -14.86
N THR A 735 -3.53 -14.48 -14.63
CA THR A 735 -4.54 -14.60 -13.57
C THR A 735 -5.46 -15.80 -13.82
N THR A 736 -5.89 -16.00 -15.06
CA THR A 736 -6.65 -17.19 -15.48
C THR A 736 -5.83 -18.47 -15.31
N SER A 737 -4.56 -18.46 -15.72
CA SER A 737 -3.66 -19.61 -15.58
C SER A 737 -3.41 -19.96 -14.11
N LEU A 738 -3.13 -18.96 -13.27
CA LEU A 738 -2.89 -19.13 -11.84
C LEU A 738 -4.12 -19.71 -11.13
N GLY A 739 -5.32 -19.20 -11.42
CA GLY A 739 -6.55 -19.76 -10.88
C GLY A 739 -6.74 -21.24 -11.23
N ARG A 740 -6.43 -21.63 -12.48
CA ARG A 740 -6.48 -23.03 -12.94
C ARG A 740 -5.49 -23.90 -12.19
N HIS A 741 -4.22 -23.48 -12.11
CA HIS A 741 -3.16 -24.24 -11.44
C HIS A 741 -3.41 -24.38 -9.93
N LEU A 742 -3.92 -23.35 -9.25
CA LEU A 742 -4.26 -23.43 -7.83
C LEU A 742 -5.43 -24.39 -7.56
N ARG A 743 -6.44 -24.43 -8.44
CA ARG A 743 -7.55 -25.40 -8.35
C ARG A 743 -7.06 -26.83 -8.62
N HIS A 744 -6.19 -27.01 -9.61
CA HIS A 744 -5.55 -28.30 -9.90
C HIS A 744 -4.69 -28.77 -8.73
N PHE A 745 -3.83 -27.89 -8.21
CA PHE A 745 -3.01 -28.15 -7.04
C PHE A 745 -3.85 -28.59 -5.84
N GLN A 746 -4.97 -27.90 -5.56
CA GLN A 746 -5.86 -28.29 -4.46
C GLN A 746 -6.50 -29.67 -4.66
N ARG A 747 -7.01 -29.97 -5.86
CA ARG A 747 -7.84 -31.16 -6.11
C ARG A 747 -7.05 -32.41 -6.45
N VAL A 748 -5.84 -32.26 -6.98
CA VAL A 748 -5.03 -33.37 -7.50
C VAL A 748 -3.77 -33.55 -6.68
N VAL A 749 -2.93 -32.50 -6.57
CA VAL A 749 -1.66 -32.61 -5.84
C VAL A 749 -1.91 -32.75 -4.35
N CYS A 750 -2.67 -31.84 -3.74
CA CYS A 750 -2.86 -31.83 -2.28
C CYS A 750 -3.61 -33.07 -1.76
N GLU A 751 -4.56 -33.62 -2.54
CA GLU A 751 -5.30 -34.83 -2.15
C GLU A 751 -4.46 -36.11 -2.29
N ALA A 752 -3.31 -36.07 -2.98
CA ALA A 752 -2.37 -37.20 -3.06
C ALA A 752 -1.51 -37.38 -1.80
N PHE A 753 -1.43 -36.35 -0.94
CA PHE A 753 -0.57 -36.36 0.25
C PHE A 753 -1.40 -36.17 1.53
N ASN A 754 -1.16 -37.02 2.53
CA ASN A 754 -1.78 -36.91 3.85
C ASN A 754 -1.11 -35.81 4.68
N THR A 755 -1.43 -34.56 4.35
CA THR A 755 -0.82 -33.37 4.96
C THR A 755 -1.41 -33.03 6.33
N HIS A 756 -0.53 -32.62 7.23
CA HIS A 756 -0.85 -32.34 8.62
C HIS A 756 -0.33 -30.97 9.07
N GLU A 757 -0.66 -30.55 10.29
CA GLU A 757 0.01 -29.44 10.97
C GLU A 757 1.51 -29.68 11.01
N THR A 758 2.28 -28.66 10.59
CA THR A 758 3.74 -28.70 10.76
C THR A 758 4.08 -28.78 12.24
N ARG A 759 5.30 -29.24 12.57
CA ARG A 759 5.76 -29.31 13.97
C ARG A 759 5.52 -28.00 14.73
N ARG A 760 5.82 -26.87 14.10
CA ARG A 760 5.65 -25.53 14.70
C ARG A 760 4.18 -25.16 14.91
N GLU A 761 3.30 -25.49 13.97
CA GLU A 761 1.86 -25.24 14.11
C GLU A 761 1.30 -26.04 15.30
N ARG A 762 1.74 -27.29 15.44
CA ARG A 762 1.40 -28.14 16.59
C ARG A 762 1.88 -27.54 17.90
N GLU A 763 3.15 -27.13 17.98
CA GLU A 763 3.70 -26.48 19.19
C GLU A 763 3.00 -25.15 19.52
N ALA A 764 2.68 -24.35 18.51
CA ALA A 764 1.93 -23.10 18.69
C ALA A 764 0.51 -23.36 19.21
N ARG A 765 -0.17 -24.36 18.65
CA ARG A 765 -1.48 -24.83 19.13
C ARG A 765 -1.41 -25.30 20.58
N GLN A 766 -0.43 -26.14 20.92
CA GLN A 766 -0.24 -26.64 22.28
C GLN A 766 0.03 -25.50 23.27
N ARG A 767 0.87 -24.52 22.91
CA ARG A 767 1.09 -23.32 23.73
C ARG A 767 -0.19 -22.51 23.91
N ALA A 768 -1.01 -22.36 22.88
CA ALA A 768 -2.28 -21.65 22.95
C ALA A 768 -3.32 -22.40 23.80
N GLU A 769 -3.44 -23.71 23.64
CA GLU A 769 -4.30 -24.58 24.44
C GLU A 769 -3.88 -24.56 25.92
N ALA A 770 -2.58 -24.65 26.21
CA ALA A 770 -2.05 -24.52 27.56
C ALA A 770 -2.39 -23.17 28.21
N ARG A 771 -2.21 -22.05 27.48
CA ARG A 771 -2.59 -20.71 27.95
C ARG A 771 -4.09 -20.58 28.20
N ARG A 772 -4.92 -21.21 27.37
CA ARG A 772 -6.38 -21.19 27.52
C ARG A 772 -6.81 -21.96 28.76
N ASN A 773 -6.24 -23.14 28.99
CA ASN A 773 -6.54 -23.96 30.16
C ASN A 773 -6.15 -23.28 31.49
N THR A 774 -5.02 -22.56 31.52
CA THR A 774 -4.64 -21.75 32.69
C THR A 774 -5.59 -20.58 32.98
N SER A 775 -6.33 -20.08 31.98
CA SER A 775 -7.23 -18.93 32.15
C SER A 775 -8.64 -19.28 32.64
N THR A 776 -9.07 -20.54 32.51
CA THR A 776 -10.44 -20.99 32.84
C THR A 776 -10.56 -21.79 34.14
N GLY A 777 -9.49 -21.90 34.93
CA GLY A 777 -9.54 -22.53 36.26
C GLY A 777 -9.97 -24.00 36.29
N GLY A 778 -9.98 -24.68 35.14
CA GLY A 778 -10.34 -26.09 35.05
C GLY A 778 -9.17 -26.99 35.43
N SER A 779 -9.43 -28.04 36.22
CA SER A 779 -8.50 -29.15 36.44
C SER A 779 -7.96 -29.63 35.09
N ALA A 780 -6.66 -29.94 35.04
CA ALA A 780 -5.98 -30.43 33.85
C ALA A 780 -6.70 -31.66 33.26
N SER A 781 -7.64 -31.44 32.35
CA SER A 781 -8.22 -32.50 31.56
C SER A 781 -7.09 -33.06 30.68
N GLN A 782 -6.99 -34.39 30.68
CA GLN A 782 -5.96 -35.14 29.97
C GLN A 782 -5.73 -34.57 28.57
N ALA A 783 -4.46 -34.35 28.24
CA ALA A 783 -3.95 -33.82 26.99
C ALA A 783 -4.75 -34.34 25.77
N GLY A 784 -5.66 -33.51 25.27
CA GLY A 784 -6.39 -33.77 24.05
C GLY A 784 -5.42 -33.92 22.87
N ASP A 785 -5.36 -35.15 22.36
CA ASP A 785 -4.64 -35.65 21.19
C ASP A 785 -3.30 -34.97 20.81
N ARG A 786 -2.19 -35.67 21.12
CA ARG A 786 -0.82 -35.31 20.72
C ARG A 786 -0.58 -35.44 19.21
N GLN A 787 -1.53 -36.03 18.49
CA GLN A 787 -1.40 -36.26 17.07
C GLN A 787 -1.45 -34.94 16.27
N PRO A 788 -0.65 -34.85 15.18
CA PRO A 788 -0.80 -33.78 14.21
C PRO A 788 -2.24 -33.74 13.67
N ARG A 789 -2.85 -32.55 13.58
CA ARG A 789 -4.18 -32.42 12.96
C ARG A 789 -4.05 -32.39 11.43
N PRO A 790 -4.93 -33.06 10.67
CA PRO A 790 -4.97 -32.95 9.21
C PRO A 790 -5.13 -31.49 8.74
N ARG A 791 -4.49 -31.13 7.63
CA ARG A 791 -4.53 -29.75 7.08
C ARG A 791 -4.73 -29.75 5.58
N LYS A 792 -5.91 -29.33 5.12
CA LYS A 792 -6.20 -29.14 3.69
C LYS A 792 -5.80 -27.76 3.17
N PHE A 793 -5.41 -27.69 1.90
CA PHE A 793 -5.21 -26.42 1.20
C PHE A 793 -6.55 -25.72 0.99
N ASN A 794 -6.62 -24.40 1.25
CA ASN A 794 -7.87 -23.65 1.27
C ASN A 794 -7.84 -22.47 0.29
N LEU A 795 -8.66 -22.55 -0.77
CA LEU A 795 -8.87 -21.49 -1.76
C LEU A 795 -9.97 -20.47 -1.36
N THR A 796 -10.75 -20.72 -0.31
CA THR A 796 -11.84 -19.82 0.14
C THR A 796 -11.30 -18.65 0.98
N ARG A 797 -10.46 -17.83 0.37
CA ARG A 797 -9.79 -16.69 1.03
C ARG A 797 -9.94 -15.42 0.19
N TYR A 798 -10.21 -14.29 0.86
CA TYR A 798 -10.27 -12.98 0.19
C TYR A 798 -8.98 -12.68 -0.59
N LYS A 799 -7.81 -12.94 0.00
CA LYS A 799 -6.51 -12.65 -0.61
C LYS A 799 -6.33 -13.29 -1.99
N LEU A 800 -6.87 -14.49 -2.19
CA LEU A 800 -6.88 -15.14 -3.51
C LEU A 800 -7.85 -14.45 -4.47
N HIS A 801 -9.06 -14.17 -3.98
CA HIS A 801 -10.07 -13.48 -4.77
C HIS A 801 -9.61 -12.08 -5.21
N ALA A 802 -8.85 -11.35 -4.40
CA ALA A 802 -8.33 -10.03 -4.75
C ALA A 802 -7.41 -10.04 -5.99
N LEU A 803 -6.78 -11.17 -6.32
CA LEU A 803 -5.89 -11.27 -7.49
C LEU A 803 -6.62 -11.03 -8.82
N GLY A 804 -7.94 -11.28 -8.86
CA GLY A 804 -8.78 -11.02 -10.03
C GLY A 804 -9.01 -9.54 -10.34
N ASP A 805 -8.67 -8.64 -9.41
CA ASP A 805 -8.97 -7.20 -9.54
C ASP A 805 -7.73 -6.36 -9.90
N TYR A 806 -6.56 -6.99 -10.12
CA TYR A 806 -5.30 -6.26 -10.37
C TYR A 806 -5.35 -5.47 -11.67
N VAL A 807 -5.79 -6.08 -12.77
CA VAL A 807 -5.90 -5.41 -14.07
C VAL A 807 -6.78 -4.16 -13.96
N THR A 808 -7.99 -4.31 -13.42
CA THR A 808 -8.92 -3.19 -13.22
C THR A 808 -8.35 -2.12 -12.29
N SER A 809 -7.68 -2.52 -11.20
CA SER A 809 -7.05 -1.55 -10.28
C SER A 809 -5.91 -0.78 -10.96
N ILE A 810 -5.13 -1.44 -11.82
CA ILE A 810 -4.02 -0.81 -12.54
C ILE A 810 -4.53 0.18 -13.57
N THR A 811 -5.52 -0.20 -14.37
CA THR A 811 -6.15 0.70 -15.35
C THR A 811 -6.74 1.93 -14.68
N ARG A 812 -7.40 1.76 -13.51
CA ARG A 812 -8.06 2.87 -12.81
C ARG A 812 -7.09 3.77 -12.04
N PHE A 813 -6.08 3.21 -11.37
CA PHE A 813 -5.29 3.94 -10.36
C PHE A 813 -3.78 3.96 -10.61
N GLY A 814 -3.31 3.29 -11.65
CA GLY A 814 -1.89 3.16 -11.98
C GLY A 814 -1.29 1.90 -11.37
N THR A 815 0.01 1.72 -11.49
CA THR A 815 0.66 0.48 -11.06
C THR A 815 0.68 0.34 -9.53
N THR A 816 0.76 -0.90 -9.04
CA THR A 816 0.54 -1.23 -7.61
C THR A 816 1.57 -0.61 -6.66
N ASP A 817 2.77 -0.29 -7.14
CA ASP A 817 3.79 0.45 -6.37
C ASP A 817 3.40 1.91 -6.10
N GLY A 818 2.39 2.46 -6.79
CA GLY A 818 1.86 3.79 -6.58
C GLY A 818 0.98 3.95 -5.32
N TYR A 819 0.38 2.86 -4.84
CA TYR A 819 -0.59 2.85 -3.73
C TYR A 819 -0.55 1.59 -2.83
N SER A 820 0.50 0.78 -2.89
CA SER A 820 0.64 -0.35 -1.96
C SER A 820 0.83 0.13 -0.51
N THR A 821 0.72 -0.78 0.46
CA THR A 821 1.02 -0.50 1.87
C THR A 821 2.51 -0.60 2.22
N GLN A 822 3.40 -0.88 1.25
CA GLN A 822 4.84 -0.91 1.49
C GLN A 822 5.40 0.43 2.00
N PRO A 823 5.02 1.60 1.42
CA PRO A 823 5.54 2.88 1.87
C PRO A 823 5.08 3.24 3.29
N THR A 824 3.86 2.87 3.68
CA THR A 824 3.37 3.07 5.05
C THR A 824 4.08 2.14 6.05
N GLU A 825 4.38 0.89 5.65
CA GLU A 825 5.21 0.00 6.47
C GLU A 825 6.63 0.56 6.68
N LEU A 826 7.20 1.22 5.67
CA LEU A 826 8.47 1.95 5.80
C LEU A 826 8.35 3.12 6.79
N GLU A 827 7.26 3.89 6.74
CA GLU A 827 7.01 5.00 7.66
C GLU A 827 6.83 4.54 9.13
N HIS A 828 6.40 3.30 9.38
CA HIS A 828 6.42 2.74 10.74
C HIS A 828 7.81 2.75 11.38
N ARG A 829 8.90 2.72 10.60
CA ARG A 829 10.26 2.83 11.15
C ARG A 829 10.47 4.19 11.82
N ARG A 830 9.97 5.27 11.21
CA ARG A 830 10.01 6.62 11.80
C ARG A 830 9.13 6.71 13.03
N LEU A 831 7.90 6.18 12.97
CA LEU A 831 7.02 6.14 14.14
C LEU A 831 7.65 5.40 15.33
N LYS A 832 8.28 4.24 15.08
CA LYS A 832 9.02 3.47 16.11
C LYS A 832 10.25 4.22 16.62
N ALA A 833 10.95 4.96 15.76
CA ALA A 833 12.06 5.84 16.17
C ALA A 833 11.58 6.98 17.09
N ARG A 834 10.49 7.66 16.73
CA ARG A 834 9.88 8.70 17.59
C ARG A 834 9.40 8.12 18.92
N TYR A 835 8.72 6.97 18.89
CA TYR A 835 8.29 6.31 20.12
C TYR A 835 9.47 6.03 21.06
N ARG A 836 10.62 5.57 20.54
CA ARG A 836 11.86 5.34 21.30
C ARG A 836 12.34 6.59 22.06
N ARG A 837 12.08 7.79 21.55
CA ARG A 837 12.46 9.09 22.14
C ARG A 837 11.46 9.64 23.17
N THR A 838 10.32 8.98 23.37
CA THR A 838 9.33 9.40 24.38
C THR A 838 9.61 8.79 25.75
N ASN A 839 9.06 9.41 26.80
CA ASN A 839 9.04 8.85 28.16
C ASN A 839 8.05 7.68 28.33
N LYS A 840 7.37 7.24 27.25
CA LYS A 840 6.37 6.16 27.19
C LYS A 840 5.04 6.41 27.89
N ASN A 841 4.90 7.50 28.64
CA ASN A 841 3.64 7.92 29.26
C ASN A 841 2.90 8.88 28.33
N LYS A 842 1.66 8.57 27.95
CA LYS A 842 0.88 9.36 26.96
C LYS A 842 1.74 9.72 25.72
N ALA A 843 2.38 8.69 25.16
CA ALA A 843 3.43 8.86 24.15
C ALA A 843 2.95 9.51 22.84
N THR A 844 1.65 9.45 22.52
CA THR A 844 1.10 9.98 21.26
C THR A 844 1.35 11.48 21.11
N GLY A 845 1.00 12.30 22.11
CA GLY A 845 1.26 13.74 22.07
C GLY A 845 2.76 14.06 21.98
N GLN A 846 3.62 13.31 22.67
CA GLN A 846 5.08 13.48 22.51
C GLN A 846 5.55 13.16 21.08
N ILE A 847 4.99 12.13 20.44
CA ILE A 847 5.32 11.78 19.06
C ILE A 847 4.87 12.86 18.07
N VAL A 848 3.71 13.47 18.32
CA VAL A 848 3.23 14.63 17.58
C VAL A 848 4.26 15.76 17.67
N ASN A 849 4.67 16.16 18.87
CA ASN A 849 5.67 17.23 19.07
C ASN A 849 7.00 16.89 18.39
N ILE A 850 7.49 15.65 18.53
CA ILE A 850 8.71 15.21 17.84
C ILE A 850 8.56 15.36 16.32
N GLY A 851 7.41 14.97 15.75
CA GLY A 851 7.13 15.11 14.33
C GLY A 851 7.08 16.57 13.87
N ILE A 852 6.51 17.46 14.67
CA ILE A 852 6.50 18.92 14.43
C ILE A 852 7.94 19.46 14.40
N ARG A 853 8.74 19.16 15.43
CA ARG A 853 10.13 19.60 15.52
C ARG A 853 10.97 19.10 14.34
N GLU A 854 10.82 17.83 13.96
CA GLU A 854 11.47 17.26 12.77
C GLU A 854 11.05 17.97 11.47
N ALA A 855 9.79 18.36 11.34
CA ALA A 855 9.31 19.11 10.17
C ALA A 855 9.85 20.54 10.13
N GLU A 856 9.81 21.25 11.27
CA GLU A 856 10.35 22.59 11.39
C GLU A 856 11.86 22.64 11.14
N MET A 857 12.62 21.69 11.68
CA MET A 857 14.07 21.62 11.42
C MET A 857 14.38 21.47 9.93
N ARG A 858 13.60 20.64 9.21
CA ARG A 858 13.75 20.48 7.76
C ARG A 858 13.38 21.74 7.00
N ARG A 859 12.25 22.38 7.33
CA ARG A 859 11.82 23.64 6.73
C ARG A 859 12.89 24.72 6.90
N MET A 860 13.36 24.94 8.13
CA MET A 860 14.42 25.90 8.42
C MET A 860 15.70 25.59 7.65
N GLY A 861 16.09 24.31 7.58
CA GLY A 861 17.25 23.87 6.80
C GLY A 861 17.09 24.18 5.31
N GLN A 862 15.91 23.93 4.74
CA GLN A 862 15.62 24.24 3.34
C GLN A 862 15.69 25.76 3.08
N GLU A 863 15.02 26.59 3.88
CA GLU A 863 15.05 28.05 3.73
C GLU A 863 16.47 28.62 3.90
N LEU A 864 17.25 28.11 4.85
CA LEU A 864 18.66 28.48 5.01
C LEU A 864 19.50 28.11 3.79
N HIS A 865 19.27 26.93 3.21
CA HIS A 865 19.95 26.50 1.99
C HIS A 865 19.66 27.43 0.80
N GLU A 866 18.39 27.85 0.62
CA GLU A 866 18.00 28.76 -0.47
C GLU A 866 18.68 30.13 -0.39
N ILE A 867 18.92 30.65 0.81
CA ILE A 867 19.65 31.91 1.01
C ILE A 867 21.18 31.72 1.04
N GLY A 868 21.68 30.52 0.74
CA GLY A 868 23.10 30.20 0.63
C GLY A 868 23.81 29.87 1.95
N VAL A 869 23.08 29.63 3.03
CA VAL A 869 23.65 29.19 4.31
C VAL A 869 23.91 27.69 4.28
N HIS A 870 25.13 27.29 4.64
CA HIS A 870 25.48 25.87 4.73
C HIS A 870 24.69 25.17 5.85
N VAL A 871 24.01 24.09 5.49
CA VAL A 871 23.29 23.21 6.43
C VAL A 871 24.08 21.93 6.68
N PRO A 872 24.59 21.70 7.90
CA PRO A 872 25.32 20.49 8.26
C PRO A 872 24.47 19.24 8.06
N GLY A 873 25.07 18.18 7.52
CA GLY A 873 24.38 16.90 7.32
C GLY A 873 23.46 16.84 6.09
N ASN A 874 23.28 17.95 5.36
CA ASN A 874 22.54 17.97 4.09
C ASN A 874 23.41 17.64 2.88
N LYS A 875 24.51 16.89 3.06
CA LYS A 875 25.06 16.17 1.91
C LYS A 875 24.00 15.13 1.59
N PRO A 876 23.30 15.17 0.44
CA PRO A 876 22.84 13.91 -0.10
C PRO A 876 24.08 13.04 -0.07
N GLN A 877 24.12 12.00 0.77
CA GLN A 877 25.01 10.92 0.42
C GLN A 877 24.46 10.53 -0.96
N PRO A 878 25.20 10.73 -2.07
CA PRO A 878 24.85 9.98 -3.27
C PRO A 878 24.68 8.57 -2.76
N ALA A 879 23.50 7.97 -2.98
CA ALA A 879 23.22 6.62 -2.52
C ALA A 879 24.48 5.81 -2.83
N PRO A 880 25.24 5.33 -1.83
CA PRO A 880 26.68 5.08 -1.94
C PRO A 880 26.94 4.36 -3.23
N ASP A 881 27.44 5.13 -4.20
CA ASP A 881 27.51 4.82 -5.61
C ASP A 881 26.48 3.77 -6.08
N ALA A 882 25.32 4.19 -6.61
CA ALA A 882 24.82 3.57 -7.84
C ALA A 882 25.75 3.93 -9.02
N ASP A 883 27.04 3.87 -8.74
CA ASP A 883 28.20 3.92 -9.58
C ASP A 883 28.25 5.16 -10.53
N ASN A 884 27.28 6.08 -10.62
CA ASN A 884 27.28 7.26 -11.53
C ASN A 884 27.84 6.94 -12.93
N THR A 885 27.04 6.28 -13.75
CA THR A 885 27.39 6.02 -15.14
C THR A 885 27.07 7.25 -15.98
N PRO A 886 28.02 7.76 -16.78
CA PRO A 886 27.71 8.77 -17.78
C PRO A 886 26.62 8.25 -18.73
N ALA A 887 25.66 9.07 -19.14
CA ALA A 887 24.55 8.67 -20.02
C ALA A 887 24.97 8.02 -21.36
N GLU A 888 26.26 8.12 -21.71
CA GLU A 888 26.94 7.52 -22.85
C GLU A 888 27.29 6.03 -22.63
N VAL A 889 27.34 5.57 -21.38
CA VAL A 889 27.62 4.18 -21.01
C VAL A 889 26.27 3.46 -20.91
N HIS A 890 25.93 2.70 -21.96
CA HIS A 890 24.65 2.01 -22.11
C HIS A 890 24.30 1.04 -20.97
N VAL A 891 25.27 0.62 -20.14
CA VAL A 891 25.06 -0.27 -18.99
C VAL A 891 26.00 0.11 -17.86
N HIS A 892 25.45 0.44 -16.69
CA HIS A 892 26.23 0.51 -15.47
C HIS A 892 26.09 -0.73 -14.62
N ILE A 893 27.20 -1.27 -14.15
CA ILE A 893 27.22 -2.40 -13.24
C ILE A 893 27.94 -1.94 -11.99
N ALA A 894 27.18 -1.84 -10.89
CA ALA A 894 27.75 -1.61 -9.57
C ALA A 894 28.94 -2.55 -9.34
N LYS A 895 30.12 -1.99 -9.06
CA LYS A 895 31.30 -2.79 -8.68
C LYS A 895 31.05 -3.55 -7.37
N GLU A 896 30.55 -4.78 -7.44
CA GLU A 896 30.67 -5.74 -6.34
C GLU A 896 30.94 -7.18 -6.82
N GLN A 897 32.16 -7.61 -6.46
CA GLN A 897 32.66 -8.94 -6.14
C GLN A 897 31.83 -10.19 -6.52
N HIS A 898 31.71 -10.52 -7.82
CA HIS A 898 31.98 -11.87 -8.38
C HIS A 898 31.49 -11.93 -9.84
N HIS A 899 32.35 -11.50 -10.76
CA HIS A 899 32.11 -11.43 -12.22
C HIS A 899 31.92 -12.78 -12.94
N ALA A 900 31.93 -13.92 -12.24
CA ALA A 900 32.02 -15.22 -12.92
C ALA A 900 30.71 -15.71 -13.56
N ASN A 901 29.55 -15.15 -13.18
CA ASN A 901 28.23 -15.72 -13.53
C ASN A 901 27.23 -14.70 -14.12
N ALA A 902 27.67 -13.53 -14.57
CA ALA A 902 26.77 -12.58 -15.23
C ALA A 902 26.49 -13.05 -16.67
N VAL A 903 25.22 -13.24 -17.02
CA VAL A 903 24.75 -13.40 -18.40
C VAL A 903 23.87 -12.21 -18.74
N TYR A 904 24.19 -11.51 -19.83
CA TYR A 904 23.38 -10.38 -20.30
C TYR A 904 22.02 -10.90 -20.77
N ILE A 905 20.89 -10.26 -20.42
CA ILE A 905 19.55 -10.79 -20.75
C ILE A 905 19.33 -10.83 -22.27
N ASP A 906 19.75 -9.80 -23.00
CA ASP A 906 19.70 -9.77 -24.46
C ASP A 906 20.57 -10.88 -25.07
N GLN A 907 21.78 -11.08 -24.54
CA GLN A 907 22.66 -12.16 -24.96
C GLN A 907 22.11 -13.54 -24.58
N LEU A 908 21.54 -13.70 -23.38
CA LEU A 908 20.91 -14.91 -22.88
C LEU A 908 19.70 -15.27 -23.76
N LEU A 909 18.84 -14.30 -24.06
CA LEU A 909 17.70 -14.49 -24.95
C LEU A 909 18.15 -14.82 -26.38
N HIS A 910 19.19 -14.16 -26.86
CA HIS A 910 19.73 -14.40 -28.21
C HIS A 910 20.41 -15.77 -28.33
N GLU A 911 21.18 -16.18 -27.32
CA GLU A 911 21.89 -17.47 -27.24
C GLU A 911 20.93 -18.63 -27.01
N ASN A 912 19.83 -18.40 -26.29
CA ASN A 912 18.82 -19.41 -25.97
C ASN A 912 17.54 -19.25 -26.81
N ARG A 913 17.57 -18.52 -27.93
CA ARG A 913 16.39 -18.26 -28.78
C ARG A 913 15.69 -19.52 -29.33
N ASN A 914 16.36 -20.66 -29.30
CA ASN A 914 15.86 -21.96 -29.75
C ASN A 914 15.57 -22.93 -28.59
N ASP A 915 15.74 -22.46 -27.34
CA ASP A 915 15.38 -23.21 -26.15
C ASP A 915 13.87 -22.99 -25.89
N PRO A 916 13.05 -24.05 -25.79
CA PRO A 916 11.61 -23.93 -25.54
C PRO A 916 11.23 -23.12 -24.29
N ALA A 917 12.12 -23.02 -23.29
CA ALA A 917 11.92 -22.16 -22.12
C ALA A 917 11.99 -20.66 -22.45
N PHE A 918 12.57 -20.32 -23.60
CA PHE A 918 12.71 -18.98 -24.16
C PHE A 918 11.96 -18.81 -25.49
N GLU A 919 11.30 -19.88 -25.98
CA GLU A 919 10.36 -19.78 -27.09
C GLU A 919 9.16 -18.94 -26.66
N VAL A 920 9.09 -17.76 -27.25
CA VAL A 920 7.97 -16.83 -27.13
C VAL A 920 6.70 -17.58 -27.54
N CYS A 921 5.78 -17.79 -26.59
CA CYS A 921 4.42 -18.17 -26.95
C CYS A 921 3.92 -17.11 -27.96
N PRO A 922 3.58 -17.48 -29.21
CA PRO A 922 3.29 -16.51 -30.28
C PRO A 922 2.15 -15.51 -29.97
N ALA A 923 1.45 -15.70 -28.84
CA ALA A 923 0.42 -14.82 -28.31
C ALA A 923 0.91 -13.70 -27.38
N LEU A 924 2.23 -13.52 -27.18
CA LEU A 924 2.78 -12.51 -26.27
C LEU A 924 3.75 -11.55 -26.99
N PRO A 925 3.33 -10.32 -27.34
CA PRO A 925 4.27 -9.28 -27.72
C PRO A 925 4.94 -8.69 -26.45
N PHE A 926 6.26 -8.86 -26.31
CA PHE A 926 7.11 -8.04 -25.42
C PHE A 926 7.85 -7.01 -26.30
N PRO A 927 7.99 -5.75 -25.85
CA PRO A 927 9.09 -5.42 -24.94
C PRO A 927 8.76 -4.31 -23.92
N MET A 928 8.81 -4.63 -22.61
CA MET A 928 8.83 -3.61 -21.53
C MET A 928 9.77 -3.97 -20.36
N ILE A 929 10.86 -4.68 -20.65
CA ILE A 929 12.02 -4.71 -19.74
C ILE A 929 13.18 -4.06 -20.49
N GLN A 930 13.22 -2.73 -20.41
CA GLN A 930 14.44 -1.93 -20.49
C GLN A 930 14.44 -0.95 -19.33
#